data_AF-A0A6A6G8I4-F1
#
_entry.id   AF-A0A6A6G8I4-F1
#
_cell.length_a   1.000
_cell.length_b   1.000
_cell.length_c   1.000
_cell.angle_alpha   90.00
_cell.angle_beta   90.00
_cell.angle_gamma   90.00
#
_symmetry.space_group_name_H-M   'P 1'
#
loop_
_entity.id
_entity.type
_entity.pdbx_description
1 polymer ?
#
loop_
_entity_poly.entity_id
_entity_poly.type
_entity_poly.pdbx_seq_one_letter_code
_entity_poly.pdbx_strand_id
1 'polypeptide(L)'
;MVYDDSRWIQKLQTLGVWNEDEARQQYEENMRRKMEAQRAQGQSHRLGQNGTSGKDPDRAPSITLFDVDMEQQANRARANSHRQRPSLVDGFDDLTLTANSATGHLQGPTARAATALQTAKSIRGQARKEYGYIHGALNPFYVDITKPNDSIDPIVFRVFTAPQQQAQVLANLQRFSRLDTAYKQQDRVNKLEYMIELFQNRITNTFRQAYENQSTEEMKSCVAVLAILDGGRSAVDAFIDNHPLVVGSMRLANAQDCIEGVAFGHVDLSPSQRFFQRLAVVFSEQSALIDQIFPPDLDVLTPFLGRVNAKVIQGFLDSVFQLTRDRGSETYLKSIPGVFEQCMRFCISLQPTKASPKTFSETAQSILLRTFESHVQVYLAEELETFNRKASEEVSNWERDLSEQDSRAETFFMSGINRQAAKRDFLSSFKKVVMMPVNAVAAFPLPGASRQNAQLAPADAEKTSRPSTPALASSPFSPHAGSTTPITEPPQTELAAKAALMTSRLENIKSLFSIEVALNIVHHAKGSIERIAILARHGDRFRKDAISQCESIFISLLDILGDRHIKTGFDKAVGHLGSYNPRELRQTEDTSIEQSGGVEPLVTFLELVNVGDLIQQMVDVFYAQELVGPGLTDRDDFLNPAGKEKKRFEQMLDERVAAGMSKGIDVLMDEVEYLCATTQAATDFNPGVDGSTGGIVDIGPTKTAKDVVQLVESHTAMLTGSTEKTMLDVFYQEVGLRLFGAICKHVKRQRISVDGAILLISDINLYATFISSLKQKPLVPYFTALRELSQIYLVDCTPSPRDSKKQRNARSKELATIIADNDRYKGIFGAEEVLEFAERRADWYAVRADVEKGLYGMGCVVM
;
A
#
# COMPACT_ATOMS: atom_id res chain seq x y z
N MET A 1 -42.30 23.80 -70.68
CA MET A 1 -41.00 23.30 -70.15
C MET A 1 -40.93 23.63 -68.67
N VAL A 2 -41.24 22.66 -67.81
CA VAL A 2 -40.94 22.76 -66.38
C VAL A 2 -39.43 22.58 -66.29
N TYR A 3 -38.69 23.67 -66.08
CA TYR A 3 -37.23 23.59 -65.92
C TYR A 3 -36.93 22.77 -64.66
N ASP A 4 -35.94 21.90 -64.78
CA ASP A 4 -35.52 20.94 -63.76
C ASP A 4 -34.93 21.67 -62.55
N ASP A 5 -35.79 22.08 -61.61
CA ASP A 5 -35.44 22.78 -60.37
C ASP A 5 -34.47 21.96 -59.50
N SER A 6 -34.41 20.65 -59.73
CA SER A 6 -33.50 19.68 -59.09
C SER A 6 -32.04 20.13 -59.10
N ARG A 7 -31.55 20.70 -60.20
CA ARG A 7 -30.16 21.17 -60.32
C ARG A 7 -29.90 22.43 -59.47
N TRP A 8 -30.88 23.32 -59.37
CA TRP A 8 -30.77 24.53 -58.56
C TRP A 8 -30.93 24.22 -57.08
N ILE A 9 -31.76 23.23 -56.73
CA ILE A 9 -31.89 22.68 -55.39
C ILE A 9 -30.56 22.07 -54.95
N GLN A 10 -29.89 21.25 -55.78
CA GLN A 10 -28.55 20.72 -55.46
C GLN A 10 -27.51 21.84 -55.23
N LYS A 11 -27.58 22.94 -56.00
CA LYS A 11 -26.72 24.11 -55.82
C LYS A 11 -27.03 24.92 -54.54
N LEU A 12 -28.29 24.97 -54.11
CA LEU A 12 -28.67 25.62 -52.85
C LEU A 12 -28.39 24.73 -51.64
N GLN A 13 -28.48 23.41 -51.80
CA GLN A 13 -28.06 22.41 -50.81
C GLN A 13 -26.56 22.46 -50.58
N THR A 14 -25.74 22.60 -51.63
CA THR A 14 -24.28 22.76 -51.51
C THR A 14 -23.86 24.10 -50.86
N LEU A 15 -24.70 25.13 -50.93
CA LEU A 15 -24.54 26.39 -50.17
C LEU A 15 -24.97 26.27 -48.69
N GLY A 16 -25.68 25.20 -48.32
CA GLY A 16 -26.22 24.99 -46.96
C GLY A 16 -27.45 25.84 -46.63
N VAL A 17 -28.18 26.32 -47.65
CA VAL A 17 -29.30 27.28 -47.50
C VAL A 17 -30.66 26.62 -47.80
N TRP A 18 -30.66 25.39 -48.32
CA TRP A 18 -31.89 24.68 -48.67
C TRP A 18 -32.28 23.63 -47.62
N ASN A 19 -33.48 23.79 -47.03
CA ASN A 19 -34.10 22.79 -46.15
C ASN A 19 -35.34 22.18 -46.84
N GLU A 20 -35.37 20.84 -46.98
CA GLU A 20 -36.45 20.14 -47.68
C GLU A 20 -37.81 20.21 -46.95
N ASP A 21 -37.80 20.23 -45.62
CA ASP A 21 -39.02 20.27 -44.81
C ASP A 21 -39.68 21.65 -44.85
N GLU A 22 -38.87 22.71 -44.74
CA GLU A 22 -39.34 24.09 -44.90
C GLU A 22 -39.85 24.33 -46.32
N ALA A 23 -39.16 23.79 -47.34
CA ALA A 23 -39.59 23.86 -48.73
C ALA A 23 -40.91 23.14 -49.00
N ARG A 24 -41.17 22.02 -48.32
CA ARG A 24 -42.43 21.27 -48.42
C ARG A 24 -43.57 22.07 -47.79
N GLN A 25 -43.38 22.59 -46.58
CA GLN A 25 -44.40 23.39 -45.88
C GLN A 25 -44.75 24.67 -46.65
N GLN A 26 -43.75 25.42 -47.12
CA GLN A 26 -43.94 26.65 -47.90
C GLN A 26 -44.61 26.38 -49.25
N TYR A 27 -44.34 25.21 -49.86
CA TYR A 27 -44.99 24.79 -51.10
C TYR A 27 -46.46 24.42 -50.89
N GLU A 28 -46.76 23.67 -49.82
CA GLU A 28 -48.13 23.32 -49.44
C GLU A 28 -48.96 24.57 -49.09
N GLU A 29 -48.37 25.53 -48.37
CA GLU A 29 -49.02 26.80 -48.03
C GLU A 29 -49.29 27.66 -49.28
N ASN A 30 -48.35 27.74 -50.22
CA ASN A 30 -48.55 28.44 -51.50
C ASN A 30 -49.59 27.76 -52.40
N MET A 31 -49.63 26.42 -52.44
CA MET A 31 -50.66 25.67 -53.16
C MET A 31 -52.04 25.86 -52.55
N ARG A 32 -52.13 25.86 -51.21
CA ARG A 32 -53.36 26.15 -50.48
C ARG A 32 -53.87 27.55 -50.78
N ARG A 33 -52.99 28.56 -50.71
CA ARG A 33 -53.32 29.97 -51.02
C ARG A 33 -53.78 30.16 -52.47
N LYS A 34 -53.18 29.42 -53.42
CA LYS A 34 -53.59 29.44 -54.83
C LYS A 34 -54.95 28.77 -55.06
N MET A 35 -55.25 27.67 -54.34
CA MET A 35 -56.54 26.99 -54.41
C MET A 35 -57.66 27.82 -53.76
N GLU A 36 -57.37 28.53 -52.66
CA GLU A 36 -58.28 29.50 -52.04
C GLU A 36 -58.57 30.69 -52.98
N ALA A 37 -57.56 31.21 -53.69
CA ALA A 37 -57.74 32.27 -54.69
C ALA A 37 -58.58 31.83 -55.91
N GLN A 38 -58.40 30.59 -56.39
CA GLN A 38 -59.21 30.02 -57.48
C GLN A 38 -60.66 29.74 -57.04
N ARG A 39 -60.88 29.31 -55.79
CA ARG A 39 -62.23 29.21 -55.22
C ARG A 39 -62.92 30.56 -55.11
N ALA A 40 -62.19 31.61 -54.75
CA ALA A 40 -62.71 32.98 -54.73
C ALA A 40 -63.06 33.50 -56.14
N GLN A 41 -62.25 33.19 -57.17
CA GLN A 41 -62.57 33.54 -58.58
C GLN A 41 -63.75 32.73 -59.13
N GLY A 42 -63.88 31.44 -58.78
CA GLY A 42 -64.99 30.59 -59.22
C GLY A 42 -66.37 30.99 -58.64
N GLN A 43 -66.39 31.64 -57.47
CA GLN A 43 -67.63 32.21 -56.91
C GLN A 43 -68.06 33.51 -57.61
N SER A 44 -67.14 34.24 -58.25
CA SER A 44 -67.47 35.48 -58.97
C SER A 44 -68.10 35.24 -60.36
N HIS A 45 -67.98 34.05 -60.94
CA HIS A 45 -68.44 33.78 -62.32
C HIS A 45 -69.86 33.19 -62.43
N ARG A 46 -70.58 33.01 -61.31
CA ARG A 46 -71.96 32.45 -61.29
C ARG A 46 -73.09 33.47 -61.05
N LEU A 47 -72.80 34.76 -60.93
CA LEU A 47 -73.83 35.81 -60.89
C LEU A 47 -73.51 36.93 -61.89
N GLY A 48 -74.16 36.91 -63.06
CA GLY A 48 -74.17 38.07 -63.96
C GLY A 48 -74.33 37.74 -65.45
N GLN A 49 -75.56 37.46 -65.89
CA GLN A 49 -75.93 37.47 -67.30
C GLN A 49 -77.24 38.26 -67.47
N ASN A 50 -77.17 39.51 -67.95
CA ASN A 50 -78.17 40.16 -68.81
C ASN A 50 -77.73 41.58 -69.22
N GLY A 51 -77.83 41.90 -70.51
CA GLY A 51 -77.84 43.29 -71.01
C GLY A 51 -77.09 43.58 -72.30
N THR A 52 -77.81 43.50 -73.42
CA THR A 52 -77.59 44.09 -74.77
C THR A 52 -77.24 45.60 -74.72
N SER A 53 -76.62 46.34 -75.67
CA SER A 53 -76.28 46.24 -77.11
C SER A 53 -75.67 47.60 -77.54
N GLY A 54 -74.80 47.67 -78.57
CA GLY A 54 -74.69 48.86 -79.45
C GLY A 54 -73.31 49.38 -79.90
N LYS A 55 -72.97 49.07 -81.17
CA LYS A 55 -72.33 49.88 -82.25
C LYS A 55 -70.93 50.54 -82.11
N ASP A 56 -70.01 49.98 -82.93
CA ASP A 56 -69.15 50.60 -83.97
C ASP A 56 -67.92 51.50 -83.63
N PRO A 57 -66.91 51.57 -84.55
CA PRO A 57 -65.51 51.28 -84.20
C PRO A 57 -64.54 52.46 -84.44
N ASP A 58 -63.41 52.49 -83.72
CA ASP A 58 -62.05 52.75 -84.25
C ASP A 58 -61.04 53.07 -83.12
N ARG A 59 -60.19 52.09 -82.81
CA ARG A 59 -58.75 52.15 -82.46
C ARG A 59 -58.37 51.01 -81.53
N ALA A 60 -57.62 50.06 -82.04
CA ALA A 60 -56.75 49.22 -81.21
C ALA A 60 -55.65 50.09 -80.58
N PRO A 61 -55.21 49.75 -79.35
CA PRO A 61 -53.99 48.97 -79.28
C PRO A 61 -54.11 47.73 -78.37
N SER A 62 -53.35 46.71 -78.76
CA SER A 62 -53.11 45.47 -78.03
C SER A 62 -52.49 45.72 -76.66
N ILE A 63 -53.12 45.24 -75.58
CA ILE A 63 -52.51 45.05 -74.27
C ILE A 63 -52.46 43.55 -73.96
N THR A 64 -51.25 43.03 -73.89
CA THR A 64 -50.92 41.67 -73.44
C THR A 64 -50.74 41.64 -71.92
N LEU A 65 -51.63 40.89 -71.24
CA LEU A 65 -51.44 39.97 -70.09
C LEU A 65 -50.28 40.14 -69.06
N PHE A 66 -49.68 41.31 -68.86
CA PHE A 66 -48.52 41.44 -67.95
C PHE A 66 -48.58 42.54 -66.88
N ASP A 67 -49.70 43.26 -66.73
CA ASP A 67 -49.73 44.48 -65.89
C ASP A 67 -50.77 44.50 -64.75
N VAL A 68 -51.29 43.34 -64.31
CA VAL A 68 -52.37 43.28 -63.29
C VAL A 68 -51.87 42.86 -61.89
N ASP A 69 -50.60 42.48 -61.72
CA ASP A 69 -50.14 41.86 -60.47
C ASP A 69 -49.48 42.81 -59.43
N MET A 70 -49.30 44.10 -59.72
CA MET A 70 -48.62 45.02 -58.78
C MET A 70 -49.51 45.84 -57.84
N GLU A 71 -50.83 45.96 -58.08
CA GLU A 71 -51.67 46.89 -57.30
C GLU A 71 -52.48 46.24 -56.16
N GLN A 72 -52.53 44.90 -56.08
CA GLN A 72 -53.30 44.20 -55.04
C GLN A 72 -52.54 43.91 -53.72
N GLN A 73 -51.24 44.22 -53.65
CA GLN A 73 -50.44 43.95 -52.46
C GLN A 73 -50.31 45.14 -51.50
N ALA A 74 -50.62 46.36 -51.93
CA ALA A 74 -50.58 47.57 -51.08
C ALA A 74 -51.84 47.74 -50.20
N ASN A 75 -52.98 47.18 -50.56
CA ASN A 75 -54.25 47.36 -49.83
C ASN A 75 -54.58 46.28 -48.79
N ARG A 76 -53.79 45.21 -48.66
CA ARG A 76 -53.99 44.16 -47.63
C ARG A 76 -53.24 44.42 -46.31
N ALA A 77 -52.33 45.40 -46.27
CA ALA A 77 -51.59 45.74 -45.05
C ALA A 77 -52.33 46.69 -44.09
N ARG A 78 -53.56 47.14 -44.42
CA ARG A 78 -54.34 48.09 -43.59
C ARG A 78 -55.58 47.50 -42.91
N ALA A 79 -55.79 46.18 -42.94
CA ALA A 79 -57.06 45.59 -42.48
C ALA A 79 -56.94 44.57 -41.33
N ASN A 80 -55.77 44.38 -40.68
CA ASN A 80 -55.62 43.40 -39.59
C ASN A 80 -54.91 43.94 -38.35
N SER A 81 -55.27 45.15 -37.91
CA SER A 81 -54.92 45.64 -36.58
C SER A 81 -56.11 46.31 -35.90
N HIS A 82 -57.16 45.54 -35.59
CA HIS A 82 -58.15 45.92 -34.58
C HIS A 82 -58.82 44.68 -33.97
N ARG A 83 -58.26 44.20 -32.85
CA ARG A 83 -59.00 43.66 -31.68
C ARG A 83 -58.00 43.34 -30.56
N GLN A 84 -57.62 44.36 -29.80
CA GLN A 84 -57.48 44.24 -28.34
C GLN A 84 -57.44 45.66 -27.72
N ARG A 85 -58.37 45.91 -26.81
CA ARG A 85 -58.45 47.00 -25.81
C ARG A 85 -59.22 46.42 -24.61
N PRO A 86 -59.12 46.97 -23.40
CA PRO A 86 -58.05 47.79 -22.81
C PRO A 86 -57.68 47.36 -21.36
N SER A 87 -56.54 47.81 -20.83
CA SER A 87 -56.47 48.16 -19.39
C SER A 87 -55.66 49.44 -19.22
N LEU A 88 -56.25 50.36 -18.45
CA LEU A 88 -55.84 51.72 -18.16
C LEU A 88 -54.66 51.79 -17.19
N VAL A 89 -54.15 53.03 -17.05
CA VAL A 89 -53.24 53.60 -16.04
C VAL A 89 -51.81 53.77 -16.57
N ASP A 90 -51.49 54.94 -17.14
CA ASP A 90 -50.86 56.11 -16.46
C ASP A 90 -49.36 55.80 -16.23
N GLY A 91 -48.36 56.52 -16.73
CA GLY A 91 -48.20 57.90 -17.14
C GLY A 91 -46.76 58.24 -16.75
N PHE A 92 -45.90 58.63 -17.69
CA PHE A 92 -44.76 59.54 -17.52
C PHE A 92 -43.95 59.61 -18.83
N ASP A 93 -43.90 60.81 -19.40
CA ASP A 93 -42.91 61.23 -20.38
C ASP A 93 -41.49 61.13 -19.79
N ASP A 94 -40.49 60.78 -20.61
CA ASP A 94 -39.26 61.56 -20.57
C ASP A 94 -38.50 61.57 -21.91
N LEU A 95 -38.00 62.75 -22.25
CA LEU A 95 -37.28 63.09 -23.47
C LEU A 95 -35.95 62.35 -23.59
N THR A 96 -35.58 61.89 -24.80
CA THR A 96 -34.17 61.86 -25.21
C THR A 96 -33.97 62.27 -26.68
N LEU A 97 -33.63 63.54 -26.81
CA LEU A 97 -32.60 64.15 -27.66
C LEU A 97 -32.05 63.32 -28.84
N THR A 98 -32.28 63.89 -30.02
CA THR A 98 -31.46 63.77 -31.23
C THR A 98 -29.96 63.87 -30.94
N ALA A 99 -29.20 62.86 -31.35
CA ALA A 99 -27.77 62.96 -31.62
C ALA A 99 -27.47 62.41 -33.02
N ASN A 100 -27.07 63.30 -33.91
CA ASN A 100 -26.55 63.00 -35.23
C ASN A 100 -25.34 62.07 -35.14
N SER A 101 -25.38 60.96 -35.88
CA SER A 101 -24.18 60.41 -36.53
C SER A 101 -24.56 59.90 -37.91
N ALA A 102 -23.87 60.45 -38.90
CA ALA A 102 -24.14 60.27 -40.32
C ALA A 102 -23.95 58.81 -40.76
N THR A 103 -25.06 58.11 -41.01
CA THR A 103 -25.07 56.89 -41.81
C THR A 103 -25.52 57.27 -43.22
N GLY A 104 -24.55 57.46 -44.10
CA GLY A 104 -24.81 57.51 -45.54
C GLY A 104 -25.56 56.25 -45.96
N HIS A 105 -26.75 56.43 -46.51
CA HIS A 105 -27.58 55.37 -47.06
C HIS A 105 -26.81 54.55 -48.10
N LEU A 106 -26.45 53.31 -47.79
CA LEU A 106 -26.14 52.29 -48.78
C LEU A 106 -27.46 51.66 -49.27
N GLN A 107 -28.13 52.32 -50.22
CA GLN A 107 -29.20 51.68 -51.01
C GLN A 107 -28.59 51.03 -52.27
N GLY A 108 -28.78 49.72 -52.44
CA GLY A 108 -28.41 49.01 -53.68
C GLY A 108 -28.07 47.52 -53.51
N PRO A 109 -27.71 46.82 -54.62
CA PRO A 109 -27.28 45.41 -54.65
C PRO A 109 -26.13 45.06 -53.69
N THR A 110 -25.40 46.08 -53.23
CA THR A 110 -24.24 45.98 -52.34
C THR A 110 -24.62 45.62 -50.90
N ALA A 111 -25.66 46.22 -50.31
CA ALA A 111 -26.14 45.85 -48.96
C ALA A 111 -26.70 44.41 -48.89
N ARG A 112 -27.10 43.86 -50.05
CA ARG A 112 -27.66 42.51 -50.16
C ARG A 112 -26.60 41.42 -50.01
N ALA A 113 -25.32 41.67 -50.27
CA ALA A 113 -24.29 40.64 -50.19
C ALA A 113 -24.03 40.12 -48.75
N ALA A 114 -24.23 40.97 -47.74
CA ALA A 114 -24.09 40.59 -46.34
C ALA A 114 -25.26 39.71 -45.85
N THR A 115 -26.48 39.96 -46.35
CA THR A 115 -27.72 39.27 -45.92
C THR A 115 -28.24 38.24 -46.91
N ALA A 116 -27.63 38.10 -48.10
CA ALA A 116 -28.13 37.27 -49.20
C ALA A 116 -28.33 35.80 -48.84
N LEU A 117 -27.42 35.20 -48.06
CA LEU A 117 -27.55 33.79 -47.63
C LEU A 117 -28.54 33.62 -46.46
N GLN A 118 -28.79 34.67 -45.67
CA GLN A 118 -29.73 34.64 -44.53
C GLN A 118 -31.17 34.94 -44.94
N THR A 119 -31.37 35.64 -46.06
CA THR A 119 -32.69 36.05 -46.58
C THR A 119 -33.27 35.10 -47.62
N ALA A 120 -32.48 34.12 -48.05
CA ALA A 120 -32.87 33.13 -49.03
C ALA A 120 -33.87 32.13 -48.41
N LYS A 121 -34.97 31.88 -49.13
CA LYS A 121 -36.05 31.00 -48.68
C LYS A 121 -36.08 29.71 -49.49
N SER A 122 -36.33 28.59 -48.81
CA SER A 122 -36.48 27.30 -49.48
C SER A 122 -37.91 27.18 -50.01
N ILE A 123 -38.15 27.45 -51.30
CA ILE A 123 -39.48 27.35 -51.93
C ILE A 123 -39.39 26.48 -53.19
N ARG A 124 -40.11 25.35 -53.19
CA ARG A 124 -40.16 24.42 -54.33
C ARG A 124 -40.82 25.09 -55.54
N GLY A 125 -40.15 25.14 -56.70
CA GLY A 125 -40.61 25.85 -57.90
C GLY A 125 -40.03 27.26 -58.09
N GLN A 126 -39.32 27.81 -57.10
CA GLN A 126 -38.64 29.11 -57.19
C GLN A 126 -37.12 29.02 -56.93
N ALA A 127 -36.57 27.80 -56.84
CA ALA A 127 -35.15 27.57 -56.51
C ALA A 127 -34.20 28.30 -57.48
N ARG A 128 -34.55 28.39 -58.77
CA ARG A 128 -33.78 29.15 -59.77
C ARG A 128 -33.76 30.66 -59.49
N LYS A 129 -34.87 31.24 -59.02
CA LYS A 129 -34.97 32.69 -58.73
C LYS A 129 -34.15 33.05 -57.48
N GLU A 130 -34.26 32.22 -56.45
CA GLU A 130 -33.49 32.36 -55.21
C GLU A 130 -31.99 32.20 -55.46
N TYR A 131 -31.59 31.20 -56.26
CA TYR A 131 -30.20 31.06 -56.69
C TYR A 131 -29.73 32.27 -57.52
N GLY A 132 -30.56 32.77 -58.43
CA GLY A 132 -30.25 33.96 -59.23
C GLY A 132 -30.08 35.22 -58.37
N TYR A 133 -30.85 35.33 -57.29
CA TYR A 133 -30.73 36.41 -56.30
C TYR A 133 -29.39 36.33 -55.53
N ILE A 134 -29.04 35.15 -55.02
CA ILE A 134 -27.76 34.93 -54.32
C ILE A 134 -26.57 35.14 -55.26
N HIS A 135 -26.64 34.59 -56.46
CA HIS A 135 -25.58 34.72 -57.47
C HIS A 135 -25.42 36.18 -57.92
N GLY A 136 -26.52 36.92 -58.13
CA GLY A 136 -26.46 38.34 -58.47
C GLY A 136 -25.85 39.21 -57.37
N ALA A 137 -26.04 38.83 -56.11
CA ALA A 137 -25.50 39.56 -54.96
C ALA A 137 -24.02 39.24 -54.67
N LEU A 138 -23.59 37.97 -54.79
CA LEU A 138 -22.24 37.54 -54.37
C LEU A 138 -21.23 37.44 -55.52
N ASN A 139 -21.67 37.12 -56.75
CA ASN A 139 -20.78 36.94 -57.89
C ASN A 139 -19.94 38.19 -58.26
N PRO A 140 -20.45 39.44 -58.17
CA PRO A 140 -19.63 40.62 -58.45
C PRO A 140 -18.43 40.74 -57.51
N PHE A 141 -18.59 40.41 -56.23
CA PHE A 141 -17.52 40.43 -55.24
C PHE A 141 -16.56 39.25 -55.41
N TYR A 142 -17.07 38.07 -55.78
CA TYR A 142 -16.24 36.89 -56.05
C TYR A 142 -15.34 37.09 -57.27
N VAL A 143 -15.86 37.62 -58.37
CA VAL A 143 -15.08 37.89 -59.59
C VAL A 143 -14.05 38.99 -59.37
N ASP A 144 -14.38 40.01 -58.56
CA ASP A 144 -13.47 41.12 -58.31
C ASP A 144 -12.23 40.74 -57.48
N ILE A 145 -12.40 39.89 -56.45
CA ILE A 145 -11.29 39.33 -55.66
C ILE A 145 -10.31 38.53 -56.54
N THR A 146 -10.74 38.10 -57.72
CA THR A 146 -9.98 37.19 -58.60
C THR A 146 -9.24 37.90 -59.73
N LYS A 147 -9.45 39.21 -59.91
CA LYS A 147 -8.75 40.01 -60.94
C LYS A 147 -7.26 40.16 -60.59
N PRO A 148 -6.37 39.99 -61.57
CA PRO A 148 -4.93 40.20 -61.37
C PRO A 148 -4.61 41.71 -61.35
N ASN A 149 -4.35 42.22 -60.13
CA ASN A 149 -3.64 43.46 -59.76
C ASN A 149 -4.22 44.85 -60.14
N ASP A 150 -4.48 45.66 -59.11
CA ASP A 150 -3.95 47.04 -58.89
C ASP A 150 -4.66 47.80 -57.74
N SER A 151 -5.72 47.23 -57.15
CA SER A 151 -6.33 47.80 -55.97
C SER A 151 -5.77 47.15 -54.70
N ILE A 152 -5.06 47.93 -53.89
CA ILE A 152 -4.58 47.58 -52.55
C ILE A 152 -5.72 47.09 -51.63
N ASP A 153 -6.98 47.42 -51.96
CA ASP A 153 -8.16 46.96 -51.26
C ASP A 153 -9.21 46.41 -52.25
N PRO A 154 -9.59 45.12 -52.17
CA PRO A 154 -10.77 44.58 -52.84
C PRO A 154 -12.05 45.39 -52.56
N ILE A 155 -13.02 45.36 -53.47
CA ILE A 155 -14.30 46.08 -53.32
C ILE A 155 -15.00 45.76 -51.98
N VAL A 156 -14.81 44.55 -51.43
CA VAL A 156 -15.34 44.16 -50.10
C VAL A 156 -14.85 45.09 -48.98
N PHE A 157 -13.58 45.52 -48.99
CA PHE A 157 -13.02 46.40 -47.97
C PHE A 157 -13.28 47.89 -48.22
N ARG A 158 -13.65 48.26 -49.45
CA ARG A 158 -14.02 49.64 -49.83
C ARG A 158 -15.50 49.94 -49.64
N VAL A 159 -16.38 48.96 -49.85
CA VAL A 159 -17.84 49.13 -49.81
C VAL A 159 -18.40 48.93 -48.41
N PHE A 160 -17.78 48.07 -47.60
CA PHE A 160 -18.20 47.84 -46.23
C PHE A 160 -17.14 48.41 -45.30
N THR A 161 -17.47 49.44 -44.53
CA THR A 161 -16.55 50.02 -43.53
C THR A 161 -16.62 49.27 -42.19
N ALA A 162 -17.73 48.58 -41.92
CA ALA A 162 -17.94 47.83 -40.70
C ALA A 162 -17.28 46.43 -40.78
N PRO A 163 -16.38 46.06 -39.84
CA PRO A 163 -15.65 44.79 -39.87
C PRO A 163 -16.57 43.57 -39.76
N GLN A 164 -17.72 43.71 -39.09
CA GLN A 164 -18.76 42.68 -38.97
C GLN A 164 -19.40 42.35 -40.33
N GLN A 165 -19.66 43.37 -41.16
CA GLN A 165 -20.25 43.18 -42.49
C GLN A 165 -19.22 42.62 -43.47
N GLN A 166 -17.96 43.05 -43.38
CA GLN A 166 -16.85 42.47 -44.15
C GLN A 166 -16.71 40.97 -43.86
N ALA A 167 -16.73 40.58 -42.58
CA ALA A 167 -16.67 39.17 -42.16
C ALA A 167 -17.84 38.33 -42.71
N GLN A 168 -19.07 38.85 -42.62
CA GLN A 168 -20.25 38.16 -43.17
C GLN A 168 -20.15 37.95 -44.69
N VAL A 169 -19.70 38.97 -45.42
CA VAL A 169 -19.52 38.87 -46.87
C VAL A 169 -18.42 37.88 -47.22
N LEU A 170 -17.28 37.89 -46.51
CA LEU A 170 -16.20 36.93 -46.71
C LEU A 170 -16.63 35.48 -46.38
N ALA A 171 -17.38 35.26 -45.30
CA ALA A 171 -17.95 33.95 -44.96
C ALA A 171 -18.96 33.48 -46.02
N ASN A 172 -19.82 34.38 -46.51
CA ASN A 172 -20.77 34.10 -47.58
C ASN A 172 -20.06 33.78 -48.91
N LEU A 173 -18.95 34.46 -49.20
CA LEU A 173 -18.10 34.20 -50.38
C LEU A 173 -17.35 32.87 -50.27
N GLN A 174 -16.90 32.48 -49.08
CA GLN A 174 -16.29 31.17 -48.85
C GLN A 174 -17.31 30.03 -49.04
N ARG A 175 -18.58 30.25 -48.68
CA ARG A 175 -19.65 29.30 -48.98
C ARG A 175 -19.95 29.27 -50.49
N PHE A 176 -19.95 30.44 -51.13
CA PHE A 176 -20.19 30.57 -52.57
C PHE A 176 -19.08 29.95 -53.44
N SER A 177 -17.82 30.00 -53.00
CA SER A 177 -16.69 29.41 -53.73
C SER A 177 -16.82 27.89 -53.92
N ARG A 178 -17.58 27.20 -53.06
CA ARG A 178 -17.90 25.76 -53.19
C ARG A 178 -18.74 25.43 -54.42
N LEU A 179 -19.41 26.44 -55.00
CA LEU A 179 -20.20 26.30 -56.23
C LEU A 179 -19.39 26.55 -57.51
N ASP A 180 -18.17 27.06 -57.37
CA ASP A 180 -17.32 27.36 -58.52
C ASP A 180 -16.91 26.03 -59.18
N THR A 181 -17.21 25.92 -60.48
CA THR A 181 -16.86 24.77 -61.33
C THR A 181 -16.05 25.22 -62.54
N ALA A 182 -15.60 26.48 -62.57
CA ALA A 182 -14.92 27.08 -63.70
C ALA A 182 -13.40 26.86 -63.67
N TYR A 183 -12.75 26.90 -64.85
CA TYR A 183 -11.30 26.75 -65.03
C TYR A 183 -10.50 27.71 -64.13
N LYS A 184 -9.40 27.26 -63.50
CA LYS A 184 -8.61 27.96 -62.45
C LYS A 184 -9.33 28.21 -61.11
N GLN A 185 -10.27 27.34 -60.74
CA GLN A 185 -10.93 27.37 -59.43
C GLN A 185 -9.94 27.43 -58.26
N GLN A 186 -8.89 26.60 -58.29
CA GLN A 186 -7.92 26.51 -57.19
C GLN A 186 -7.20 27.84 -56.93
N ASP A 187 -6.78 28.55 -57.99
CA ASP A 187 -6.12 29.86 -57.85
C ASP A 187 -7.04 30.91 -57.23
N ARG A 188 -8.34 30.85 -57.53
CA ARG A 188 -9.35 31.78 -56.98
C ARG A 188 -9.67 31.47 -55.53
N VAL A 189 -9.81 30.20 -55.20
CA VAL A 189 -10.05 29.73 -53.82
C VAL A 189 -8.84 30.06 -52.94
N ASN A 190 -7.62 29.73 -53.39
CA ASN A 190 -6.39 30.04 -52.66
C ASN A 190 -6.21 31.56 -52.42
N LYS A 191 -6.56 32.41 -53.40
CA LYS A 191 -6.55 33.87 -53.21
C LYS A 191 -7.59 34.34 -52.20
N LEU A 192 -8.80 33.79 -52.25
CA LEU A 192 -9.84 34.10 -51.28
C LEU A 192 -9.42 33.69 -49.87
N GLU A 193 -8.82 32.50 -49.72
CA GLU A 193 -8.27 32.02 -48.45
C GLU A 193 -7.16 32.93 -47.93
N TYR A 194 -6.21 33.33 -48.78
CA TYR A 194 -5.16 34.29 -48.41
C TYR A 194 -5.74 35.63 -47.95
N MET A 195 -6.79 36.13 -48.59
CA MET A 195 -7.43 37.39 -48.18
C MET A 195 -8.21 37.24 -46.87
N ILE A 196 -8.83 36.09 -46.63
CA ILE A 196 -9.46 35.76 -45.33
C ILE A 196 -8.38 35.71 -44.24
N GLU A 197 -7.24 35.09 -44.50
CA GLU A 197 -6.12 35.00 -43.57
C GLU A 197 -5.52 36.38 -43.26
N LEU A 198 -5.33 37.25 -44.27
CA LEU A 198 -4.90 38.63 -44.05
C LEU A 198 -5.89 39.42 -43.19
N PHE A 199 -7.19 39.26 -43.45
CA PHE A 199 -8.23 39.91 -42.66
C PHE A 199 -8.26 39.38 -41.22
N GLN A 200 -8.19 38.06 -41.03
CA GLN A 200 -8.09 37.43 -39.72
C GLN A 200 -6.87 37.95 -38.96
N ASN A 201 -5.69 38.00 -39.57
CA ASN A 201 -4.48 38.53 -38.95
C ASN A 201 -4.63 40.00 -38.56
N ARG A 202 -5.30 40.83 -39.37
CA ARG A 202 -5.59 42.23 -39.04
C ARG A 202 -6.50 42.34 -37.82
N ILE A 203 -7.61 41.60 -37.80
CA ILE A 203 -8.55 41.62 -36.67
C ILE A 203 -7.94 41.02 -35.40
N THR A 204 -7.11 39.98 -35.55
CA THR A 204 -6.32 39.42 -34.45
C THR A 204 -5.33 40.45 -33.90
N ASN A 205 -4.65 41.23 -34.74
CA ASN A 205 -3.77 42.32 -34.29
C ASN A 205 -4.54 43.43 -33.55
N THR A 206 -5.70 43.84 -34.05
CA THR A 206 -6.54 44.81 -33.33
C THR A 206 -7.05 44.24 -32.01
N PHE A 207 -7.34 42.94 -31.96
CA PHE A 207 -7.68 42.24 -30.72
C PHE A 207 -6.51 42.24 -29.73
N ARG A 208 -5.26 42.02 -30.18
CA ARG A 208 -4.07 42.13 -29.32
C ARG A 208 -3.96 43.50 -28.70
N GLN A 209 -4.10 44.54 -29.51
CA GLN A 209 -4.02 45.94 -29.07
C GLN A 209 -5.16 46.29 -28.09
N ALA A 210 -6.37 45.82 -28.36
CA ALA A 210 -7.51 46.00 -27.45
C ALA A 210 -7.31 45.27 -26.12
N TYR A 211 -6.65 44.10 -26.14
CA TYR A 211 -6.29 43.33 -24.96
C TYR A 211 -5.23 44.04 -24.10
N GLU A 212 -4.19 44.60 -24.73
CA GLU A 212 -3.19 45.44 -24.04
C GLU A 212 -3.81 46.68 -23.38
N ASN A 213 -4.81 47.28 -24.04
CA ASN A 213 -5.53 48.45 -23.55
C ASN A 213 -6.69 48.12 -22.56
N GLN A 214 -6.94 46.83 -22.27
CA GLN A 214 -8.05 46.34 -21.42
C GLN A 214 -9.46 46.81 -21.87
N SER A 215 -9.67 47.06 -23.17
CA SER A 215 -10.95 47.53 -23.70
C SER A 215 -11.89 46.37 -24.01
N THR A 216 -12.84 46.10 -23.12
CA THR A 216 -13.78 44.96 -23.23
C THR A 216 -14.72 45.04 -24.43
N GLU A 217 -15.18 46.25 -24.77
CA GLU A 217 -16.11 46.47 -25.89
C GLU A 217 -15.46 46.21 -27.25
N GLU A 218 -14.22 46.65 -27.44
CA GLU A 218 -13.46 46.43 -28.68
C GLU A 218 -13.10 44.95 -28.85
N MET A 219 -12.71 44.28 -27.76
CA MET A 219 -12.47 42.85 -27.75
C MET A 219 -13.73 42.06 -28.12
N LYS A 220 -14.89 42.41 -27.54
CA LYS A 220 -16.17 41.76 -27.84
C LYS A 220 -16.58 41.95 -29.30
N SER A 221 -16.39 43.15 -29.85
CA SER A 221 -16.66 43.42 -31.26
C SER A 221 -15.74 42.59 -32.18
N CYS A 222 -14.43 42.51 -31.86
CA CYS A 222 -13.48 41.69 -32.63
C CYS A 222 -13.80 40.19 -32.55
N VAL A 223 -14.18 39.69 -31.37
CA VAL A 223 -14.58 38.28 -31.17
C VAL A 223 -15.85 37.97 -31.93
N ALA A 224 -16.84 38.86 -31.94
CA ALA A 224 -18.05 38.69 -32.75
C ALA A 224 -17.75 38.63 -34.26
N VAL A 225 -16.78 39.43 -34.74
CA VAL A 225 -16.31 39.41 -36.14
C VAL A 225 -15.61 38.09 -36.46
N LEU A 226 -14.71 37.63 -35.59
CA LEU A 226 -13.97 36.39 -35.78
C LEU A 226 -14.88 35.15 -35.68
N ALA A 227 -15.82 35.14 -34.73
CA ALA A 227 -16.82 34.07 -34.58
C ALA A 227 -17.60 33.79 -35.87
N ILE A 228 -17.88 34.81 -36.69
CA ILE A 228 -18.56 34.68 -37.99
C ILE A 228 -17.68 34.00 -39.05
N LEU A 229 -16.36 34.18 -38.98
CA LEU A 229 -15.41 33.67 -39.98
C LEU A 229 -14.91 32.26 -39.68
N ASP A 230 -14.41 32.03 -38.47
CA ASP A 230 -13.69 30.80 -38.10
C ASP A 230 -14.30 30.08 -36.89
N GLY A 231 -15.45 30.55 -36.40
CA GLY A 231 -16.06 30.05 -35.18
C GLY A 231 -15.35 30.50 -33.90
N GLY A 232 -14.50 31.53 -33.97
CA GLY A 232 -13.86 32.19 -32.83
C GLY A 232 -12.52 31.58 -32.41
N ARG A 233 -11.99 30.59 -33.14
CA ARG A 233 -10.75 29.88 -32.78
C ARG A 233 -9.52 30.79 -32.82
N SER A 234 -9.37 31.62 -33.85
CA SER A 234 -8.25 32.57 -33.94
C SER A 234 -8.29 33.61 -32.82
N ALA A 235 -9.49 33.97 -32.36
CA ALA A 235 -9.66 34.87 -31.22
C ALA A 235 -9.25 34.20 -29.90
N VAL A 236 -9.56 32.91 -29.74
CA VAL A 236 -9.13 32.09 -28.60
C VAL A 236 -7.62 31.93 -28.60
N ASP A 237 -7.01 31.53 -29.72
CA ASP A 237 -5.56 31.38 -29.81
C ASP A 237 -4.84 32.70 -29.56
N ALA A 238 -5.34 33.82 -30.11
CA ALA A 238 -4.81 35.14 -29.83
C ALA A 238 -4.95 35.55 -28.36
N PHE A 239 -6.08 35.25 -27.73
CA PHE A 239 -6.27 35.51 -26.29
C PHE A 239 -5.28 34.71 -25.45
N ILE A 240 -5.10 33.42 -25.76
CA ILE A 240 -4.20 32.54 -25.01
C ILE A 240 -2.74 32.93 -25.22
N ASP A 241 -2.32 33.15 -26.46
CA ASP A 241 -0.91 33.41 -26.80
C ASP A 241 -0.43 34.79 -26.31
N ASN A 242 -1.32 35.78 -26.19
CA ASN A 242 -0.97 37.11 -25.69
C ASN A 242 -1.12 37.24 -24.17
N HIS A 243 -1.67 36.24 -23.47
CA HIS A 243 -1.87 36.36 -22.03
C HIS A 243 -0.51 36.50 -21.31
N PRO A 244 -0.34 37.47 -20.38
CA PRO A 244 0.90 37.68 -19.63
C PRO A 244 1.50 36.46 -18.92
N LEU A 245 0.70 35.44 -18.60
CA LEU A 245 1.12 34.17 -18.02
C LEU A 245 1.84 33.29 -19.04
N VAL A 246 1.35 33.26 -20.29
CA VAL A 246 1.87 32.43 -21.39
C VAL A 246 3.08 33.10 -22.05
N VAL A 247 3.10 34.44 -22.06
CA VAL A 247 4.21 35.27 -22.54
C VAL A 247 5.38 35.31 -21.53
N GLY A 248 5.12 34.98 -20.26
CA GLY A 248 6.15 34.94 -19.21
C GLY A 248 6.43 36.29 -18.53
N SER A 249 5.61 37.30 -18.81
CA SER A 249 5.72 38.65 -18.21
C SER A 249 5.27 38.69 -16.76
N MET A 250 4.41 37.75 -16.33
CA MET A 250 3.94 37.64 -14.95
C MET A 250 4.65 36.47 -14.24
N ARG A 251 5.67 36.78 -13.43
CA ARG A 251 6.34 35.79 -12.57
C ARG A 251 5.51 35.54 -11.31
N LEU A 252 4.94 34.34 -11.21
CA LEU A 252 4.06 33.95 -10.11
C LEU A 252 4.83 33.59 -8.83
N ALA A 253 5.92 32.82 -8.95
CA ALA A 253 6.84 32.45 -7.87
C ALA A 253 8.18 31.95 -8.45
N ASN A 254 9.27 32.02 -7.68
CA ASN A 254 10.53 31.35 -8.02
C ASN A 254 10.56 29.95 -7.39
N ALA A 255 10.99 28.95 -8.15
CA ALA A 255 11.15 27.57 -7.66
C ALA A 255 12.23 27.45 -6.56
N GLN A 256 13.21 28.36 -6.55
CA GLN A 256 14.31 28.38 -5.59
C GLN A 256 13.85 28.77 -4.17
N ASP A 257 12.79 29.58 -4.06
CA ASP A 257 12.24 30.02 -2.77
C ASP A 257 11.67 28.86 -1.94
N CYS A 258 11.31 27.73 -2.56
CA CYS A 258 10.86 26.51 -1.86
C CYS A 258 11.98 25.83 -1.05
N ILE A 259 13.23 26.19 -1.34
CA ILE A 259 14.44 25.49 -0.90
C ILE A 259 15.34 26.44 -0.09
N GLU A 260 15.34 27.73 -0.41
CA GLU A 260 16.15 28.73 0.25
C GLU A 260 15.71 28.92 1.73
N GLY A 261 16.67 28.81 2.67
CA GLY A 261 16.42 29.02 4.11
C GLY A 261 15.95 27.81 4.93
N VAL A 262 15.82 26.62 4.32
CA VAL A 262 15.32 25.41 5.01
C VAL A 262 16.44 24.40 5.29
N ALA A 263 16.38 23.68 6.42
CA ALA A 263 17.31 22.61 6.78
C ALA A 263 17.25 21.43 5.78
N PHE A 264 18.34 20.66 5.68
CA PHE A 264 18.38 19.44 4.85
C PHE A 264 17.25 18.49 5.25
N GLY A 265 16.54 17.92 4.26
CA GLY A 265 15.40 17.03 4.49
C GLY A 265 14.06 17.71 4.76
N HIS A 266 13.98 19.04 4.81
CA HIS A 266 12.74 19.81 4.93
C HIS A 266 12.47 20.66 3.68
N VAL A 267 11.18 20.95 3.42
CA VAL A 267 10.71 21.74 2.28
C VAL A 267 9.71 22.77 2.80
N ASP A 268 9.83 24.03 2.37
CA ASP A 268 8.76 25.01 2.56
C ASP A 268 7.79 24.94 1.38
N LEU A 269 6.54 24.54 1.67
CA LEU A 269 5.45 24.43 0.69
C LEU A 269 4.69 25.75 0.51
N SER A 270 5.06 26.81 1.24
CA SER A 270 4.41 28.11 1.17
C SER A 270 4.57 28.80 -0.20
N PRO A 271 5.73 28.77 -0.87
CA PRO A 271 5.89 29.42 -2.17
C PRO A 271 5.08 28.73 -3.27
N SER A 272 5.01 27.39 -3.27
CA SER A 272 4.14 26.64 -4.19
C SER A 272 2.65 26.88 -3.91
N GLN A 273 2.26 27.04 -2.64
CA GLN A 273 0.88 27.42 -2.29
C GLN A 273 0.52 28.80 -2.84
N ARG A 274 1.40 29.79 -2.68
CA ARG A 274 1.21 31.15 -3.21
C ARG A 274 1.13 31.15 -4.72
N PHE A 275 1.95 30.33 -5.39
CA PHE A 275 1.89 30.14 -6.84
C PHE A 275 0.48 29.68 -7.28
N PHE A 276 -0.03 28.59 -6.71
CA PHE A 276 -1.35 28.07 -7.06
C PHE A 276 -2.50 29.00 -6.65
N GLN A 277 -2.39 29.70 -5.52
CA GLN A 277 -3.38 30.70 -5.10
C GLN A 277 -3.45 31.89 -6.07
N ARG A 278 -2.30 32.42 -6.49
CA ARG A 278 -2.25 33.50 -7.48
C ARG A 278 -2.80 33.03 -8.82
N LEU A 279 -2.48 31.80 -9.22
CA LEU A 279 -2.99 31.20 -10.44
C LEU A 279 -4.52 31.03 -10.36
N ALA A 280 -5.08 30.62 -9.23
CA ALA A 280 -6.53 30.57 -9.00
C ALA A 280 -7.20 31.94 -9.15
N VAL A 281 -6.62 33.00 -8.57
CA VAL A 281 -7.14 34.38 -8.70
C VAL A 281 -7.15 34.82 -10.16
N VAL A 282 -6.04 34.62 -10.88
CA VAL A 282 -5.96 34.99 -12.31
C VAL A 282 -6.99 34.20 -13.13
N PHE A 283 -7.15 32.90 -12.89
CA PHE A 283 -8.18 32.11 -13.60
C PHE A 283 -9.60 32.59 -13.29
N SER A 284 -9.89 33.04 -12.07
CA SER A 284 -11.19 33.60 -11.71
C SER A 284 -11.47 34.92 -12.44
N GLU A 285 -10.47 35.82 -12.52
CA GLU A 285 -10.56 37.07 -13.28
C GLU A 285 -10.75 36.80 -14.77
N GLN A 286 -9.98 35.88 -15.33
CA GLN A 286 -10.10 35.50 -16.73
C GLN A 286 -11.42 34.79 -17.03
N SER A 287 -11.95 33.97 -16.14
CA SER A 287 -13.28 33.37 -16.33
C SER A 287 -14.39 34.43 -16.43
N ALA A 288 -14.31 35.47 -15.60
CA ALA A 288 -15.28 36.58 -15.64
C ALA A 288 -15.14 37.41 -16.92
N LEU A 289 -13.91 37.61 -17.40
CA LEU A 289 -13.62 38.30 -18.65
C LEU A 289 -14.08 37.46 -19.87
N ILE A 290 -13.86 36.16 -19.86
CA ILE A 290 -14.29 35.24 -20.92
C ILE A 290 -15.82 35.26 -21.05
N ASP A 291 -16.55 35.22 -19.92
CA ASP A 291 -18.02 35.31 -19.90
C ASP A 291 -18.57 36.63 -20.45
N GLN A 292 -17.78 37.72 -20.44
CA GLN A 292 -18.19 39.02 -20.98
C GLN A 292 -17.91 39.18 -22.48
N ILE A 293 -16.84 38.55 -22.96
CA ILE A 293 -16.28 38.78 -24.31
C ILE A 293 -16.68 37.70 -25.31
N PHE A 294 -16.72 36.44 -24.88
CA PHE A 294 -16.95 35.30 -25.77
C PHE A 294 -18.43 34.85 -25.82
N PRO A 295 -18.92 34.36 -26.97
CA PRO A 295 -20.23 33.75 -27.08
C PRO A 295 -20.37 32.48 -26.20
N PRO A 296 -21.58 32.14 -25.74
CA PRO A 296 -21.81 31.00 -24.85
C PRO A 296 -21.55 29.62 -25.49
N ASP A 297 -21.34 29.57 -26.81
CA ASP A 297 -21.15 28.31 -27.55
C ASP A 297 -19.66 27.91 -27.68
N LEU A 298 -18.72 28.74 -27.21
CA LEU A 298 -17.27 28.53 -27.42
C LEU A 298 -16.51 28.29 -26.12
N ASP A 299 -15.90 27.11 -25.99
CA ASP A 299 -15.05 26.75 -24.86
C ASP A 299 -13.63 27.34 -25.02
N VAL A 300 -13.36 28.40 -24.27
CA VAL A 300 -12.06 29.10 -24.23
C VAL A 300 -11.22 28.67 -23.01
N LEU A 301 -11.87 28.19 -21.95
CA LEU A 301 -11.22 27.96 -20.66
C LEU A 301 -10.40 26.65 -20.66
N THR A 302 -10.90 25.60 -21.32
CA THR A 302 -10.16 24.32 -21.47
C THR A 302 -8.85 24.48 -22.25
N PRO A 303 -8.82 25.08 -23.47
CA PRO A 303 -7.58 25.27 -24.21
C PRO A 303 -6.62 26.24 -23.50
N PHE A 304 -7.14 27.25 -22.81
CA PHE A 304 -6.32 28.14 -21.98
C PHE A 304 -5.63 27.39 -20.84
N LEU A 305 -6.36 26.56 -20.08
CA LEU A 305 -5.80 25.73 -19.02
C LEU A 305 -4.73 24.78 -19.56
N GLY A 306 -4.97 24.13 -20.70
CA GLY A 306 -3.99 23.26 -21.35
C GLY A 306 -2.68 23.96 -21.70
N ARG A 307 -2.75 25.19 -22.22
CA ARG A 307 -1.56 25.99 -22.59
C ARG A 307 -0.82 26.53 -21.37
N VAL A 308 -1.53 26.99 -20.33
CA VAL A 308 -0.92 27.42 -19.07
C VAL A 308 -0.26 26.23 -18.36
N ASN A 309 -0.89 25.06 -18.37
CA ASN A 309 -0.31 23.85 -17.81
C ASN A 309 1.02 23.48 -18.50
N ALA A 310 1.05 23.51 -19.83
CA ALA A 310 2.24 23.14 -20.60
C ALA A 310 3.42 24.13 -20.45
N LYS A 311 3.15 25.45 -20.40
CA LYS A 311 4.23 26.45 -20.35
C LYS A 311 4.63 26.88 -18.94
N VAL A 312 3.69 26.94 -18.01
CA VAL A 312 3.90 27.56 -16.68
C VAL A 312 3.95 26.50 -15.59
N ILE A 313 2.95 25.62 -15.52
CA ILE A 313 2.86 24.61 -14.45
C ILE A 313 3.95 23.54 -14.64
N GLN A 314 4.07 22.95 -15.83
CA GLN A 314 5.11 21.96 -16.15
C GLN A 314 6.52 22.51 -15.87
N GLY A 315 6.87 23.67 -16.43
CA GLY A 315 8.18 24.26 -16.21
C GLY A 315 8.49 24.59 -14.75
N PHE A 316 7.48 25.01 -13.96
CA PHE A 316 7.65 25.24 -12.54
C PHE A 316 7.86 23.93 -11.77
N LEU A 317 7.05 22.89 -12.04
CA LEU A 317 7.15 21.59 -11.40
C LEU A 317 8.48 20.90 -11.70
N ASP A 318 8.89 20.89 -12.97
CA ASP A 318 10.19 20.35 -13.39
C ASP A 318 11.34 21.02 -12.64
N SER A 319 11.29 22.36 -12.54
CA SER A 319 12.30 23.14 -11.83
C SER A 319 12.32 22.82 -10.33
N VAL A 320 11.16 22.75 -9.67
CA VAL A 320 11.07 22.42 -8.24
C VAL A 320 11.58 21.01 -7.98
N PHE A 321 11.15 20.03 -8.77
CA PHE A 321 11.52 18.62 -8.59
C PHE A 321 12.99 18.35 -8.88
N GLN A 322 13.57 19.01 -9.88
CA GLN A 322 15.01 18.91 -10.12
C GLN A 322 15.81 19.50 -8.97
N LEU A 323 15.44 20.70 -8.50
CA LEU A 323 16.15 21.36 -7.40
C LEU A 323 16.00 20.59 -6.07
N THR A 324 14.84 19.99 -5.79
CA THR A 324 14.66 19.19 -4.57
C THR A 324 15.43 17.87 -4.64
N ARG A 325 15.54 17.26 -5.83
CA ARG A 325 16.35 16.05 -6.05
C ARG A 325 17.84 16.31 -5.86
N ASP A 326 18.35 17.43 -6.36
CA ASP A 326 19.76 17.81 -6.22
C ASP A 326 20.18 18.02 -4.76
N ARG A 327 19.24 18.44 -3.89
CA ARG A 327 19.50 18.71 -2.48
C ARG A 327 19.39 17.47 -1.58
N GLY A 328 18.63 16.47 -2.00
CA GLY A 328 18.50 15.19 -1.29
C GLY A 328 17.16 14.51 -1.49
N SER A 329 17.19 13.17 -1.54
CA SER A 329 16.01 12.34 -1.78
C SER A 329 14.87 12.61 -0.79
N GLU A 330 15.14 12.84 0.50
CA GLU A 330 14.06 13.14 1.47
C GLU A 330 13.31 14.45 1.20
N THR A 331 14.03 15.48 0.75
CA THR A 331 13.44 16.77 0.38
C THR A 331 12.56 16.59 -0.86
N TYR A 332 13.03 15.81 -1.83
CA TYR A 332 12.26 15.43 -3.02
C TYR A 332 10.97 14.68 -2.64
N LEU A 333 11.08 13.63 -1.82
CA LEU A 333 9.94 12.79 -1.41
C LEU A 333 8.85 13.57 -0.63
N LYS A 334 9.23 14.55 0.19
CA LYS A 334 8.28 15.41 0.90
C LYS A 334 7.66 16.49 0.00
N SER A 335 8.38 16.94 -1.04
CA SER A 335 7.93 18.00 -1.93
C SER A 335 6.82 17.57 -2.89
N ILE A 336 6.91 16.38 -3.48
CA ILE A 336 5.98 15.92 -4.51
C ILE A 336 4.53 15.80 -4.00
N PRO A 337 4.25 15.08 -2.90
CA PRO A 337 2.88 14.94 -2.39
C PRO A 337 2.28 16.29 -1.97
N GLY A 338 3.10 17.18 -1.39
CA GLY A 338 2.66 18.52 -0.98
C GLY A 338 2.28 19.40 -2.17
N VAL A 339 3.12 19.43 -3.20
CA VAL A 339 2.84 20.19 -4.44
C VAL A 339 1.67 19.59 -5.22
N PHE A 340 1.56 18.26 -5.24
CA PHE A 340 0.42 17.56 -5.82
C PHE A 340 -0.89 17.91 -5.12
N GLU A 341 -0.93 17.87 -3.78
CA GLU A 341 -2.13 18.25 -3.02
C GLU A 341 -2.56 19.69 -3.31
N GLN A 342 -1.60 20.62 -3.39
CA GLN A 342 -1.87 22.01 -3.74
C GLN A 342 -2.42 22.17 -5.16
N CYS A 343 -1.89 21.41 -6.12
CA CYS A 343 -2.40 21.37 -7.49
C CYS A 343 -3.84 20.83 -7.54
N MET A 344 -4.15 19.81 -6.73
CA MET A 344 -5.51 19.27 -6.64
C MET A 344 -6.47 20.27 -5.99
N ARG A 345 -6.05 20.99 -4.94
CA ARG A 345 -6.82 22.09 -4.36
C ARG A 345 -7.08 23.20 -5.39
N PHE A 346 -6.09 23.52 -6.22
CA PHE A 346 -6.26 24.45 -7.33
C PHE A 346 -7.31 23.94 -8.32
N CYS A 347 -7.28 22.66 -8.70
CA CYS A 347 -8.29 22.06 -9.58
C CYS A 347 -9.71 22.20 -9.02
N ILE A 348 -9.90 22.00 -7.72
CA ILE A 348 -11.19 22.15 -7.03
C ILE A 348 -11.65 23.62 -7.01
N SER A 349 -10.72 24.57 -6.94
CA SER A 349 -11.04 26.00 -6.92
C SER A 349 -11.44 26.60 -8.27
N LEU A 350 -11.23 25.88 -9.38
CA LEU A 350 -11.55 26.37 -10.73
C LEU A 350 -13.07 26.48 -10.91
N GLN A 351 -13.54 27.69 -11.16
CA GLN A 351 -14.95 27.95 -11.47
C GLN A 351 -15.23 27.71 -12.95
N PRO A 352 -16.28 26.96 -13.32
CA PRO A 352 -16.68 26.78 -14.71
C PRO A 352 -17.32 28.07 -15.27
N THR A 353 -17.02 28.41 -16.52
CA THR A 353 -17.66 29.52 -17.24
C THR A 353 -19.03 29.12 -17.81
N LYS A 354 -19.84 30.09 -18.22
CA LYS A 354 -21.17 29.83 -18.84
C LYS A 354 -21.11 29.03 -20.14
N ALA A 355 -19.97 29.07 -20.82
CA ALA A 355 -19.68 28.34 -22.06
C ALA A 355 -18.95 27.00 -21.84
N SER A 356 -18.60 26.65 -20.59
CA SER A 356 -17.86 25.43 -20.29
C SER A 356 -18.76 24.19 -20.37
N PRO A 357 -18.28 23.07 -20.95
CA PRO A 357 -19.02 21.80 -20.94
C PRO A 357 -19.19 21.28 -19.51
N LYS A 358 -20.24 20.49 -19.24
CA LYS A 358 -20.48 19.86 -17.93
C LYS A 358 -19.30 18.99 -17.46
N THR A 359 -18.46 18.54 -18.38
CA THR A 359 -17.25 17.71 -18.17
C THR A 359 -15.98 18.53 -17.92
N PHE A 360 -16.06 19.86 -17.80
CA PHE A 360 -14.90 20.75 -17.65
C PHE A 360 -14.02 20.36 -16.44
N SER A 361 -14.62 20.05 -15.29
CA SER A 361 -13.90 19.65 -14.07
C SER A 361 -13.06 18.38 -14.28
N GLU A 362 -13.65 17.34 -14.89
CA GLU A 362 -12.96 16.07 -15.19
C GLU A 362 -11.84 16.27 -16.22
N THR A 363 -12.06 17.15 -17.19
CA THR A 363 -11.08 17.45 -18.24
C THR A 363 -9.91 18.25 -17.67
N ALA A 364 -10.18 19.24 -16.82
CA ALA A 364 -9.18 20.01 -16.10
C ALA A 364 -8.33 19.12 -15.19
N GLN A 365 -8.97 18.22 -14.44
CA GLN A 365 -8.28 17.22 -13.62
C GLN A 365 -7.39 16.32 -14.49
N SER A 366 -7.90 15.84 -15.63
CA SER A 366 -7.10 15.00 -16.54
C SER A 366 -5.89 15.72 -17.13
N ILE A 367 -6.00 17.03 -17.43
CA ILE A 367 -4.88 17.84 -17.95
C ILE A 367 -3.79 17.99 -16.87
N LEU A 368 -4.19 18.27 -15.63
CA LEU A 368 -3.24 18.44 -14.52
C LEU A 368 -2.59 17.11 -14.14
N LEU A 369 -3.35 16.01 -14.05
CA LEU A 369 -2.80 14.68 -13.75
C LEU A 369 -1.74 14.26 -14.77
N ARG A 370 -1.95 14.58 -16.06
CA ARG A 370 -0.98 14.26 -17.13
C ARG A 370 0.40 14.88 -16.89
N THR A 371 0.47 16.03 -16.25
CA THR A 371 1.75 16.67 -15.91
C THR A 371 2.55 15.84 -14.90
N PHE A 372 1.86 15.24 -13.93
CA PHE A 372 2.52 14.43 -12.91
C PHE A 372 2.89 13.02 -13.39
N GLU A 373 2.33 12.52 -14.51
CA GLU A 373 2.60 11.16 -15.03
C GLU A 373 4.10 10.88 -15.20
N SER A 374 4.88 11.85 -15.69
CA SER A 374 6.32 11.66 -15.92
C SER A 374 7.14 11.56 -14.63
N HIS A 375 6.63 12.10 -13.52
CA HIS A 375 7.34 12.15 -12.24
C HIS A 375 6.86 11.08 -11.25
N VAL A 376 5.59 10.68 -11.31
CA VAL A 376 4.97 9.77 -10.34
C VAL A 376 5.67 8.42 -10.32
N GLN A 377 5.99 7.83 -11.48
CA GLN A 377 6.66 6.53 -11.52
C GLN A 377 8.06 6.57 -10.88
N VAL A 378 8.81 7.64 -11.16
CA VAL A 378 10.15 7.85 -10.58
C VAL A 378 10.04 8.07 -9.08
N TYR A 379 9.08 8.87 -8.64
CA TYR A 379 8.79 9.12 -7.23
C TYR A 379 8.44 7.84 -6.46
N LEU A 380 7.54 7.01 -6.98
CA LEU A 380 7.12 5.78 -6.31
C LEU A 380 8.29 4.81 -6.14
N ALA A 381 9.14 4.67 -7.17
CA ALA A 381 10.33 3.84 -7.10
C ALA A 381 11.35 4.37 -6.08
N GLU A 382 11.60 5.69 -6.08
CA GLU A 382 12.55 6.34 -5.15
C GLU A 382 12.06 6.29 -3.70
N GLU A 383 10.75 6.33 -3.47
CA GLU A 383 10.13 6.19 -2.15
C GLU A 383 10.35 4.78 -1.58
N LEU A 384 10.13 3.73 -2.39
CA LEU A 384 10.39 2.35 -2.00
C LEU A 384 11.89 2.11 -1.72
N GLU A 385 12.77 2.62 -2.58
CA GLU A 385 14.22 2.48 -2.40
C GLU A 385 14.71 3.19 -1.14
N THR A 386 14.22 4.41 -0.89
CA THR A 386 14.57 5.18 0.30
C THR A 386 14.07 4.51 1.58
N PHE A 387 12.85 3.95 1.56
CA PHE A 387 12.34 3.16 2.66
C PHE A 387 13.24 1.93 2.92
N ASN A 388 13.52 1.13 1.88
CA ASN A 388 14.36 -0.06 2.01
C ASN A 388 15.74 0.25 2.57
N ARG A 389 16.35 1.35 2.09
CA ARG A 389 17.64 1.82 2.57
C ARG A 389 17.59 2.18 4.05
N LYS A 390 16.63 3.01 4.48
CA LYS A 390 16.48 3.41 5.89
C LYS A 390 16.18 2.23 6.80
N ALA A 391 15.23 1.38 6.41
CA ALA A 391 14.87 0.18 7.17
C ALA A 391 16.07 -0.77 7.32
N SER A 392 16.84 -0.98 6.23
CA SER A 392 18.05 -1.81 6.28
C SER A 392 19.17 -1.18 7.10
N GLU A 393 19.34 0.15 7.05
CA GLU A 393 20.32 0.88 7.86
C GLU A 393 20.00 0.77 9.35
N GLU A 394 18.73 0.92 9.75
CA GLU A 394 18.29 0.74 11.14
C GLU A 394 18.58 -0.67 11.67
N VAL A 395 18.25 -1.72 10.91
CA VAL A 395 18.56 -3.10 11.29
C VAL A 395 20.07 -3.36 11.30
N SER A 396 20.81 -2.82 10.33
CA SER A 396 22.27 -3.00 10.27
C SER A 396 22.99 -2.31 11.44
N ASN A 397 22.51 -1.13 11.85
CA ASN A 397 23.00 -0.44 13.03
C ASN A 397 22.74 -1.26 14.29
N TRP A 398 21.53 -1.81 14.44
CA TRP A 398 21.18 -2.71 15.52
C TRP A 398 22.06 -3.98 15.56
N GLU A 399 22.25 -4.64 14.41
CA GLU A 399 23.11 -5.82 14.32
C GLU A 399 24.56 -5.52 14.70
N ARG A 400 25.08 -4.35 14.29
CA ARG A 400 26.41 -3.89 14.69
C ARG A 400 26.47 -3.66 16.18
N ASP A 401 25.51 -2.96 16.76
CA ASP A 401 25.49 -2.63 18.19
C ASP A 401 25.42 -3.92 19.03
N LEU A 402 24.60 -4.90 18.61
CA LEU A 402 24.52 -6.22 19.24
C LEU A 402 25.85 -6.99 19.13
N SER A 403 26.45 -7.01 17.94
CA SER A 403 27.76 -7.67 17.74
C SER A 403 28.88 -7.00 18.54
N GLU A 404 28.85 -5.68 18.67
CA GLU A 404 29.80 -4.94 19.48
C GLU A 404 29.63 -5.27 20.97
N GLN A 405 28.39 -5.35 21.47
CA GLN A 405 28.11 -5.78 22.84
C GLN A 405 28.64 -7.18 23.12
N ASP A 406 28.38 -8.15 22.24
CA ASP A 406 28.88 -9.51 22.38
C ASP A 406 30.41 -9.54 22.37
N SER A 407 31.07 -8.84 21.43
CA SER A 407 32.54 -8.79 21.38
C SER A 407 33.18 -8.13 22.61
N ARG A 408 32.52 -7.11 23.18
CA ARG A 408 32.98 -6.43 24.41
C ARG A 408 32.85 -7.37 25.61
N ALA A 409 31.74 -8.10 25.72
CA ALA A 409 31.55 -9.11 26.75
C ALA A 409 32.62 -10.21 26.64
N GLU A 410 32.84 -10.76 25.44
CA GLU A 410 33.88 -11.76 25.20
C GLU A 410 35.28 -11.27 25.59
N THR A 411 35.63 -10.05 25.18
CA THR A 411 36.94 -9.46 25.51
C THR A 411 37.08 -9.22 27.02
N PHE A 412 36.01 -8.75 27.69
CA PHE A 412 36.01 -8.52 29.12
C PHE A 412 36.25 -9.82 29.90
N PHE A 413 35.46 -10.88 29.63
CA PHE A 413 35.59 -12.16 30.33
C PHE A 413 36.88 -12.90 30.00
N MET A 414 37.41 -12.77 28.76
CA MET A 414 38.64 -13.43 28.35
C MET A 414 39.92 -12.66 28.72
N SER A 415 39.83 -11.37 29.05
CA SER A 415 40.99 -10.54 29.44
C SER A 415 41.64 -10.99 30.76
N GLY A 416 40.88 -11.66 31.65
CA GLY A 416 41.38 -12.22 32.90
C GLY A 416 42.32 -13.43 32.72
N ILE A 417 42.35 -14.03 31.53
CA ILE A 417 43.13 -15.25 31.24
C ILE A 417 44.56 -14.86 30.84
N ASN A 418 45.41 -14.58 31.83
CA ASN A 418 46.83 -14.41 31.58
C ASN A 418 47.46 -15.78 31.25
N ARG A 419 47.97 -15.96 30.03
CA ARG A 419 48.60 -17.20 29.51
C ARG A 419 49.73 -17.75 30.41
N GLN A 420 50.28 -16.93 31.31
CA GLN A 420 51.27 -17.30 32.31
C GLN A 420 50.68 -17.96 33.58
N ALA A 421 49.45 -17.59 33.98
CA ALA A 421 48.76 -18.19 35.12
C ALA A 421 48.33 -19.64 34.83
N ALA A 422 47.81 -19.91 33.62
CA ALA A 422 47.45 -21.26 33.18
C ALA A 422 48.65 -22.23 33.16
N LYS A 423 49.86 -21.76 32.82
CA LYS A 423 51.09 -22.58 32.91
C LYS A 423 51.52 -22.86 34.35
N ARG A 424 51.29 -21.91 35.25
CA ARG A 424 51.64 -22.05 36.67
C ARG A 424 50.68 -22.99 37.39
N ASP A 425 49.40 -22.95 37.05
CA ASP A 425 48.39 -23.89 37.57
C ASP A 425 48.55 -25.29 37.02
N PHE A 426 48.96 -25.45 35.75
CA PHE A 426 49.29 -26.76 35.19
C PHE A 426 50.48 -27.41 35.90
N LEU A 427 51.52 -26.63 36.23
CA LEU A 427 52.66 -27.12 37.01
C LEU A 427 52.30 -27.42 38.48
N SER A 428 51.38 -26.64 39.06
CA SER A 428 50.86 -26.85 40.41
C SER A 428 50.01 -28.12 40.51
N SER A 429 49.10 -28.35 39.55
CA SER A 429 48.25 -29.54 39.50
C SER A 429 49.07 -30.80 39.16
N PHE A 430 50.04 -30.69 38.25
CA PHE A 430 50.97 -31.79 37.94
C PHE A 430 51.83 -32.14 39.15
N LYS A 431 52.34 -31.14 39.88
CA LYS A 431 53.09 -31.37 41.14
C LYS A 431 52.21 -32.00 42.22
N LYS A 432 50.93 -31.61 42.34
CA LYS A 432 49.98 -32.19 43.30
C LYS A 432 49.67 -33.66 43.02
N VAL A 433 49.50 -34.01 41.74
CA VAL A 433 49.22 -35.39 41.31
C VAL A 433 50.46 -36.27 41.42
N VAL A 434 51.66 -35.73 41.17
CA VAL A 434 52.93 -36.47 41.29
C VAL A 434 53.43 -36.58 42.73
N MET A 435 53.05 -35.67 43.63
CA MET A 435 53.48 -35.67 45.04
C MET A 435 52.46 -36.21 46.05
N MET A 436 51.36 -36.81 45.58
CA MET A 436 50.42 -37.49 46.47
C MET A 436 51.03 -38.84 46.92
N PRO A 437 51.26 -39.08 48.22
CA PRO A 437 51.86 -40.34 48.67
C PRO A 437 50.83 -41.47 48.57
N VAL A 438 51.22 -42.58 47.94
CA VAL A 438 50.43 -43.82 47.91
C VAL A 438 50.56 -44.49 49.29
N ASN A 439 49.76 -44.06 50.27
CA ASN A 439 49.34 -44.82 51.46
C ASN A 439 48.54 -43.91 52.41
N ALA A 440 47.21 -44.02 52.39
CA ALA A 440 46.36 -43.89 53.58
C ALA A 440 44.90 -44.15 53.18
N VAL A 441 44.48 -45.40 53.34
CA VAL A 441 43.08 -45.75 53.62
C VAL A 441 42.83 -45.42 55.09
N ALA A 442 41.62 -44.92 55.37
CA ALA A 442 40.94 -44.79 56.66
C ALA A 442 40.94 -43.42 57.37
N ALA A 443 39.72 -43.11 57.81
CA ALA A 443 39.29 -42.22 58.89
C ALA A 443 39.00 -40.74 58.55
N PHE A 444 37.69 -40.45 58.56
CA PHE A 444 37.05 -39.15 58.76
C PHE A 444 37.65 -38.34 59.93
N PRO A 445 37.46 -37.01 59.95
CA PRO A 445 36.69 -36.47 61.07
C PRO A 445 35.72 -35.30 60.74
N LEU A 446 34.75 -35.18 61.65
CA LEU A 446 33.72 -34.14 61.86
C LEU A 446 34.30 -32.77 62.33
N PRO A 447 33.48 -31.69 62.36
CA PRO A 447 33.92 -30.29 62.36
C PRO A 447 34.02 -29.64 63.75
N GLY A 448 34.85 -28.59 63.83
CA GLY A 448 34.74 -27.53 64.84
C GLY A 448 35.96 -27.36 65.75
N ALA A 449 36.70 -26.26 65.57
CA ALA A 449 37.23 -25.40 66.64
C ALA A 449 38.03 -24.24 66.05
N SER A 450 37.63 -23.04 66.47
CA SER A 450 38.27 -21.75 66.27
C SER A 450 39.65 -21.67 66.93
N ARG A 451 40.55 -20.84 66.37
CA ARG A 451 41.30 -19.82 67.13
C ARG A 451 42.14 -18.91 66.24
N GLN A 452 41.95 -17.61 66.48
CA GLN A 452 42.79 -16.49 66.06
C GLN A 452 44.21 -16.62 66.63
N ASN A 453 45.20 -16.07 65.93
CA ASN A 453 45.98 -14.96 66.48
C ASN A 453 46.80 -14.20 65.42
N ALA A 454 46.81 -12.89 65.61
CA ALA A 454 47.50 -11.86 64.86
C ALA A 454 48.98 -11.75 65.24
N GLN A 455 49.83 -11.21 64.35
CA GLN A 455 50.77 -10.08 64.57
C GLN A 455 51.63 -9.86 63.30
N LEU A 456 51.48 -8.72 62.60
CA LEU A 456 52.20 -7.43 62.73
C LEU A 456 53.53 -7.36 61.94
N ALA A 457 53.49 -6.66 60.79
CA ALA A 457 54.38 -5.58 60.28
C ALA A 457 55.92 -5.83 60.14
N PRO A 458 56.69 -5.08 59.30
CA PRO A 458 56.48 -3.68 58.89
C PRO A 458 56.80 -3.29 57.41
N ALA A 459 56.67 -1.99 57.18
CA ALA A 459 56.61 -1.22 55.94
C ALA A 459 57.96 -0.67 55.42
N ASP A 460 57.92 -0.13 54.18
CA ASP A 460 58.69 0.97 53.53
C ASP A 460 58.98 0.62 52.04
N ALA A 461 58.93 1.48 51.00
CA ALA A 461 58.87 2.94 50.84
C ALA A 461 58.41 3.36 49.41
N GLU A 462 57.76 4.55 49.32
CA GLU A 462 57.84 5.67 48.33
C GLU A 462 57.85 5.43 46.78
N LYS A 463 56.93 5.94 45.92
CA LYS A 463 56.45 7.30 45.47
C LYS A 463 56.86 7.60 44.00
N THR A 464 55.92 8.12 43.19
CA THR A 464 56.02 9.24 42.18
C THR A 464 54.78 9.20 41.24
N SER A 465 53.76 10.04 41.42
CA SER A 465 53.47 11.37 40.80
C SER A 465 53.01 11.38 39.33
N ARG A 466 51.77 11.89 39.14
CA ARG A 466 51.04 12.22 37.88
C ARG A 466 51.75 13.27 36.98
N PRO A 467 51.20 13.58 35.79
CA PRO A 467 50.36 14.79 35.67
C PRO A 467 49.07 14.61 34.85
N SER A 468 48.20 15.63 34.94
CA SER A 468 46.79 15.65 34.53
C SER A 468 46.52 16.52 33.27
N THR A 469 45.45 16.17 32.53
CA THR A 469 44.42 17.02 31.82
C THR A 469 44.78 17.82 30.55
N PRO A 470 43.84 18.11 29.59
CA PRO A 470 42.46 18.62 29.84
C PRO A 470 41.30 18.05 29.00
N ALA A 471 40.08 18.36 29.46
CA ALA A 471 38.77 18.04 28.88
C ALA A 471 38.17 19.23 28.10
N LEU A 472 37.21 18.96 27.19
CA LEU A 472 36.05 19.78 26.72
C LEU A 472 35.55 19.15 25.39
N ALA A 473 34.26 18.96 25.06
CA ALA A 473 33.01 19.52 25.55
C ALA A 473 31.79 18.59 25.25
N SER A 474 30.71 18.90 25.96
CA SER A 474 29.34 18.37 26.02
C SER A 474 28.47 18.46 24.74
N SER A 475 27.52 17.53 24.55
CA SER A 475 26.04 17.76 24.44
C SER A 475 25.26 16.44 24.15
N PRO A 476 23.90 16.36 24.16
CA PRO A 476 23.18 15.73 25.28
C PRO A 476 22.04 14.78 24.82
N PHE A 477 22.13 13.48 25.06
CA PHE A 477 20.93 12.64 25.20
C PHE A 477 21.32 11.28 25.79
N SER A 478 20.85 11.00 26.99
CA SER A 478 20.88 9.64 27.57
C SER A 478 19.55 9.46 28.29
N PRO A 479 18.70 8.51 27.86
CA PRO A 479 17.60 8.08 28.71
C PRO A 479 18.17 7.22 29.83
N HIS A 480 17.58 7.40 31.00
CA HIS A 480 17.92 6.73 32.24
C HIS A 480 17.87 5.21 32.13
N ALA A 481 18.94 4.54 32.53
CA ALA A 481 18.87 3.21 33.12
C ALA A 481 19.73 3.22 34.39
N GLY A 482 19.05 3.27 35.54
CA GLY A 482 19.65 2.87 36.79
C GLY A 482 19.87 1.37 36.76
N SER A 483 21.07 0.94 36.38
CA SER A 483 21.60 -0.38 36.72
C SER A 483 22.98 -0.15 37.32
N THR A 484 23.03 -0.17 38.65
CA THR A 484 24.25 -0.41 39.41
C THR A 484 24.81 -1.76 38.98
N THR A 485 25.75 -1.78 38.04
CA THR A 485 26.58 -2.96 37.78
C THR A 485 27.38 -3.26 39.05
N PRO A 486 27.29 -4.47 39.63
CA PRO A 486 28.22 -4.87 40.68
C PRO A 486 29.63 -4.93 40.07
N ILE A 487 30.61 -4.43 40.84
CA ILE A 487 32.03 -4.55 40.50
C ILE A 487 32.40 -6.02 40.67
N THR A 488 32.27 -6.81 39.61
CA THR A 488 32.71 -8.20 39.58
C THR A 488 34.13 -8.25 39.01
N GLU A 489 35.10 -8.70 39.81
CA GLU A 489 36.48 -8.92 39.36
C GLU A 489 36.51 -9.94 38.20
N PRO A 490 37.38 -9.77 37.18
CA PRO A 490 37.42 -10.70 36.05
C PRO A 490 37.84 -12.11 36.51
N PRO A 491 37.14 -13.17 36.05
CA PRO A 491 37.41 -14.54 36.47
C PRO A 491 38.82 -14.99 36.07
N GLN A 492 39.53 -15.66 37.00
CA GLN A 492 40.95 -16.04 36.82
C GLN A 492 41.15 -17.38 36.10
N THR A 493 40.09 -18.17 35.87
CA THR A 493 40.16 -19.51 35.25
C THR A 493 39.39 -19.57 33.93
N GLU A 494 39.90 -20.32 32.95
CA GLU A 494 39.31 -20.43 31.60
C GLU A 494 37.88 -20.99 31.61
N LEU A 495 37.58 -21.92 32.52
CA LEU A 495 36.23 -22.47 32.69
C LEU A 495 35.26 -21.46 33.31
N ALA A 496 35.68 -20.68 34.30
CA ALA A 496 34.83 -19.64 34.90
C ALA A 496 34.59 -18.47 33.93
N ALA A 497 35.58 -18.11 33.10
CA ALA A 497 35.40 -17.12 32.04
C ALA A 497 34.40 -17.58 30.97
N LYS A 498 34.47 -18.85 30.56
CA LYS A 498 33.51 -19.44 29.61
C LYS A 498 32.10 -19.56 30.19
N ALA A 499 31.97 -19.94 31.46
CA ALA A 499 30.68 -20.01 32.15
C ALA A 499 30.07 -18.61 32.34
N ALA A 500 30.85 -17.62 32.78
CA ALA A 500 30.36 -16.25 32.95
C ALA A 500 29.93 -15.60 31.62
N LEU A 501 30.67 -15.87 30.54
CA LEU A 501 30.32 -15.45 29.18
C LEU A 501 29.02 -16.11 28.71
N MET A 502 28.81 -17.38 29.04
CA MET A 502 27.58 -18.11 28.73
C MET A 502 26.39 -17.55 29.51
N THR A 503 26.52 -17.25 30.80
CA THR A 503 25.48 -16.57 31.59
C THR A 503 25.15 -15.18 31.03
N SER A 504 26.17 -14.40 30.65
CA SER A 504 25.97 -13.10 30.00
C SER A 504 25.23 -13.22 28.65
N ARG A 505 25.53 -14.26 27.85
CA ARG A 505 24.81 -14.53 26.60
C ARG A 505 23.36 -14.96 26.80
N LEU A 506 23.03 -15.55 27.96
CA LEU A 506 21.67 -15.95 28.31
C LEU A 506 20.85 -14.74 28.79
N GLU A 507 21.46 -13.82 29.53
CA GLU A 507 20.84 -12.52 29.85
C GLU A 507 20.61 -11.66 28.59
N ASN A 508 21.56 -11.67 27.65
CA ASN A 508 21.44 -10.99 26.36
C ASN A 508 20.34 -11.57 25.46
N ILE A 509 19.74 -12.74 25.77
CA ILE A 509 18.62 -13.29 24.98
C ILE A 509 17.45 -12.30 24.94
N LYS A 510 17.21 -11.56 26.04
CA LYS A 510 16.15 -10.57 26.16
C LYS A 510 16.30 -9.39 25.20
N SER A 511 17.53 -9.13 24.73
CA SER A 511 17.86 -8.01 23.84
C SER A 511 18.25 -8.46 22.43
N LEU A 512 17.93 -9.69 22.01
CA LEU A 512 18.29 -10.17 20.67
C LEU A 512 17.51 -9.47 19.55
N PHE A 513 16.27 -9.08 19.81
CA PHE A 513 15.51 -8.17 18.95
C PHE A 513 14.73 -7.17 19.81
N SER A 514 14.66 -5.92 19.33
CA SER A 514 14.04 -4.80 20.04
C SER A 514 12.75 -4.34 19.38
N ILE A 515 11.75 -4.06 20.21
CA ILE A 515 10.49 -3.42 19.80
C ILE A 515 10.71 -1.98 19.32
N GLU A 516 11.72 -1.27 19.81
CA GLU A 516 12.00 0.11 19.43
C GLU A 516 12.46 0.20 17.97
N VAL A 517 13.34 -0.71 17.55
CA VAL A 517 13.76 -0.83 16.15
C VAL A 517 12.56 -1.16 15.27
N ALA A 518 11.71 -2.09 15.69
CA ALA A 518 10.48 -2.43 14.98
C ALA A 518 9.55 -1.21 14.82
N LEU A 519 9.35 -0.44 15.90
CA LEU A 519 8.55 0.80 15.88
C LEU A 519 9.14 1.86 14.94
N ASN A 520 10.45 2.05 14.94
CA ASN A 520 11.10 3.02 14.04
C ASN A 520 10.91 2.65 12.57
N ILE A 521 11.08 1.37 12.22
CA ILE A 521 10.87 0.89 10.85
C ILE A 521 9.39 1.04 10.46
N VAL A 522 8.45 0.70 11.36
CA VAL A 522 7.02 0.91 11.13
C VAL A 522 6.68 2.39 10.97
N HIS A 523 7.26 3.30 11.75
CA HIS A 523 7.06 4.75 11.57
C HIS A 523 7.61 5.25 10.22
N HIS A 524 8.75 4.72 9.76
CA HIS A 524 9.27 5.02 8.43
C HIS A 524 8.35 4.50 7.32
N ALA A 525 7.81 3.29 7.46
CA ALA A 525 6.82 2.73 6.54
C ALA A 525 5.55 3.59 6.54
N LYS A 526 5.01 3.92 7.71
CA LYS A 526 3.84 4.78 7.90
C LYS A 526 3.98 6.10 7.15
N GLY A 527 5.07 6.84 7.40
CA GLY A 527 5.27 8.13 6.74
C GLY A 527 5.36 8.02 5.22
N SER A 528 5.91 6.90 4.70
CA SER A 528 6.03 6.65 3.26
C SER A 528 4.66 6.29 2.63
N ILE A 529 3.88 5.45 3.30
CA ILE A 529 2.51 5.09 2.90
C ILE A 529 1.59 6.31 2.96
N GLU A 530 1.64 7.13 4.01
CA GLU A 530 0.83 8.35 4.13
C GLU A 530 1.11 9.33 2.98
N ARG A 531 2.38 9.48 2.57
CA ARG A 531 2.78 10.31 1.42
C ARG A 531 2.21 9.77 0.11
N ILE A 532 2.33 8.47 -0.14
CA ILE A 532 1.79 7.84 -1.36
C ILE A 532 0.26 7.84 -1.36
N ALA A 533 -0.38 7.67 -0.20
CA ALA A 533 -1.83 7.65 -0.07
C ALA A 533 -2.49 8.94 -0.58
N ILE A 534 -1.80 10.08 -0.51
CA ILE A 534 -2.28 11.36 -1.09
C ILE A 534 -2.55 11.21 -2.60
N LEU A 535 -1.70 10.48 -3.33
CA LEU A 535 -1.87 10.20 -4.77
C LEU A 535 -3.08 9.28 -5.01
N ALA A 536 -3.26 8.27 -4.16
CA ALA A 536 -4.35 7.31 -4.27
C ALA A 536 -5.74 7.93 -4.02
N ARG A 537 -5.84 8.93 -3.12
CA ARG A 537 -7.11 9.61 -2.80
C ARG A 537 -7.65 10.48 -3.92
N HIS A 538 -6.77 11.14 -4.67
CA HIS A 538 -7.15 12.25 -5.57
C HIS A 538 -7.09 11.89 -7.06
N GLY A 539 -6.59 10.70 -7.43
CA GLY A 539 -6.50 10.31 -8.84
C GLY A 539 -6.79 8.83 -9.09
N ASP A 540 -7.88 8.53 -9.77
CA ASP A 540 -8.19 7.16 -10.22
C ASP A 540 -7.14 6.59 -11.19
N ARG A 541 -6.44 7.47 -11.92
CA ARG A 541 -5.34 7.08 -12.82
C ARG A 541 -4.13 6.53 -12.07
N PHE A 542 -3.78 7.12 -10.93
CA PHE A 542 -2.61 6.73 -10.13
C PHE A 542 -2.95 5.79 -8.99
N ARG A 543 -4.24 5.61 -8.69
CA ARG A 543 -4.74 4.79 -7.57
C ARG A 543 -4.14 3.39 -7.57
N LYS A 544 -4.17 2.69 -8.72
CA LYS A 544 -3.68 1.30 -8.81
C LYS A 544 -2.18 1.20 -8.55
N ASP A 545 -1.41 2.06 -9.19
CA ASP A 545 0.05 2.10 -9.03
C ASP A 545 0.44 2.48 -7.60
N ALA A 546 -0.25 3.46 -7.01
CA ALA A 546 -0.05 3.87 -5.63
C ALA A 546 -0.38 2.76 -4.62
N ILE A 547 -1.50 2.05 -4.81
CA ILE A 547 -1.88 0.90 -3.97
C ILE A 547 -0.82 -0.21 -4.05
N SER A 548 -0.42 -0.59 -5.28
CA SER A 548 0.60 -1.63 -5.48
C SER A 548 1.93 -1.27 -4.82
N GLN A 549 2.28 0.02 -4.79
CA GLN A 549 3.50 0.50 -4.13
C GLN A 549 3.37 0.54 -2.61
N CYS A 550 2.22 0.95 -2.06
CA CYS A 550 1.95 0.83 -0.62
C CYS A 550 2.04 -0.64 -0.15
N GLU A 551 1.47 -1.57 -0.92
CA GLU A 551 1.58 -3.01 -0.68
C GLU A 551 3.03 -3.48 -0.76
N SER A 552 3.81 -3.00 -1.75
CA SER A 552 5.23 -3.33 -1.88
C SER A 552 6.07 -2.83 -0.70
N ILE A 553 5.79 -1.62 -0.19
CA ILE A 553 6.43 -1.07 1.02
C ILE A 553 6.07 -1.94 2.24
N PHE A 554 4.82 -2.33 2.39
CA PHE A 554 4.39 -3.20 3.49
C PHE A 554 5.06 -4.59 3.41
N ILE A 555 5.16 -5.17 2.22
CA ILE A 555 5.87 -6.44 2.01
C ILE A 555 7.34 -6.30 2.39
N SER A 556 8.01 -5.22 1.93
CA SER A 556 9.41 -4.98 2.27
C SER A 556 9.64 -4.72 3.77
N LEU A 557 8.69 -4.04 4.43
CA LEU A 557 8.68 -3.88 5.88
C LEU A 557 8.70 -5.25 6.57
N LEU A 558 7.82 -6.16 6.17
CA LEU A 558 7.74 -7.50 6.77
C LEU A 558 8.94 -8.38 6.42
N ASP A 559 9.51 -8.24 5.22
CA ASP A 559 10.71 -8.97 4.83
C ASP A 559 11.92 -8.53 5.66
N ILE A 560 12.15 -7.22 5.80
CA ILE A 560 13.26 -6.68 6.59
C ILE A 560 13.06 -6.97 8.09
N LEU A 561 11.87 -6.70 8.62
CA LEU A 561 11.56 -6.92 10.05
C LEU A 561 11.53 -8.41 10.40
N GLY A 562 10.92 -9.23 9.54
CA GLY A 562 10.77 -10.67 9.74
C GLY A 562 12.08 -11.41 9.56
N ASP A 563 12.68 -11.36 8.37
CA ASP A 563 13.84 -12.20 8.04
C ASP A 563 15.14 -11.69 8.67
N ARG A 564 15.36 -10.37 8.79
CA ARG A 564 16.63 -9.84 9.33
C ARG A 564 16.60 -9.59 10.83
N HIS A 565 15.51 -9.04 11.38
CA HIS A 565 15.46 -8.68 12.80
C HIS A 565 14.96 -9.84 13.67
N ILE A 566 13.70 -10.25 13.47
CA ILE A 566 13.03 -11.21 14.36
C ILE A 566 13.59 -12.62 14.19
N LYS A 567 13.65 -13.12 12.95
CA LYS A 567 14.11 -14.49 12.66
C LYS A 567 15.56 -14.69 13.07
N THR A 568 16.45 -13.74 12.75
CA THR A 568 17.85 -13.80 13.19
C THR A 568 17.96 -13.77 14.71
N GLY A 569 17.14 -12.97 15.39
CA GLY A 569 17.09 -12.92 16.84
C GLY A 569 16.62 -14.24 17.46
N PHE A 570 15.55 -14.84 16.94
CA PHE A 570 15.09 -16.16 17.38
C PHE A 570 16.09 -17.27 17.06
N ASP A 571 16.69 -17.29 15.87
CA ASP A 571 17.69 -18.30 15.50
C ASP A 571 18.91 -18.24 16.43
N LYS A 572 19.35 -17.04 16.83
CA LYS A 572 20.37 -16.84 17.87
C LYS A 572 19.90 -17.33 19.24
N ALA A 573 18.68 -17.00 19.64
CA ALA A 573 18.11 -17.44 20.93
C ALA A 573 18.02 -18.96 21.04
N VAL A 574 17.55 -19.63 19.98
CA VAL A 574 17.48 -21.09 19.87
C VAL A 574 18.89 -21.70 19.91
N GLY A 575 19.87 -21.06 19.24
CA GLY A 575 21.27 -21.44 19.32
C GLY A 575 21.83 -21.38 20.74
N HIS A 576 21.55 -20.28 21.46
CA HIS A 576 21.99 -20.10 22.86
C HIS A 576 21.34 -21.15 23.79
N LEU A 577 20.03 -21.37 23.66
CA LEU A 577 19.32 -22.44 24.38
C LEU A 577 19.87 -23.83 24.06
N GLY A 578 20.27 -24.08 22.82
CA GLY A 578 20.82 -25.36 22.41
C GLY A 578 22.24 -25.62 22.91
N SER A 579 23.02 -24.57 23.10
CA SER A 579 24.34 -24.64 23.75
C SER A 579 24.26 -24.69 25.27
N TYR A 580 23.07 -24.49 25.85
CA TYR A 580 22.88 -24.44 27.29
C TYR A 580 23.08 -25.82 27.94
N ASN A 581 24.13 -25.93 28.76
CA ASN A 581 24.41 -27.09 29.58
C ASN A 581 24.22 -26.70 31.06
N PRO A 582 23.13 -27.12 31.73
CA PRO A 582 22.91 -26.83 33.16
C PRO A 582 23.98 -27.45 34.07
N ARG A 583 24.79 -28.35 33.52
CA ARG A 583 25.83 -29.11 34.23
C ARG A 583 27.13 -28.31 34.43
N GLU A 584 27.46 -27.42 33.50
CA GLU A 584 28.66 -26.59 33.59
C GLU A 584 28.47 -25.48 34.64
N LEU A 585 27.28 -24.89 34.72
CA LEU A 585 26.95 -23.87 35.73
C LEU A 585 26.97 -24.43 37.16
N ARG A 586 26.43 -25.64 37.37
CA ARG A 586 26.40 -26.28 38.70
C ARG A 586 27.77 -26.62 39.27
N GLN A 587 28.80 -26.79 38.42
CA GLN A 587 30.18 -27.06 38.86
C GLN A 587 30.94 -25.79 39.28
N THR A 588 30.49 -24.61 38.85
CA THR A 588 31.14 -23.33 39.14
C THR A 588 30.58 -22.60 40.36
N GLU A 589 29.33 -22.85 40.76
CA GLU A 589 28.67 -22.18 41.89
C GLU A 589 28.75 -23.00 43.19
N ASP A 590 29.97 -23.21 43.71
CA ASP A 590 30.21 -23.85 45.02
C ASP A 590 29.98 -22.88 46.23
N THR A 591 29.21 -21.80 46.04
CA THR A 591 28.91 -20.86 47.12
C THR A 591 27.46 -20.40 47.11
N SER A 592 26.66 -21.06 47.94
CA SER A 592 25.54 -20.47 48.70
C SER A 592 24.38 -19.80 47.94
N ILE A 593 23.86 -20.42 46.87
CA ILE A 593 22.43 -20.24 46.50
C ILE A 593 21.87 -21.62 46.15
N GLU A 594 21.33 -22.30 47.17
CA GLU A 594 20.49 -23.47 46.94
C GLU A 594 19.22 -23.04 46.18
N GLN A 595 18.88 -23.76 45.10
CA GLN A 595 17.55 -23.87 44.45
C GLN A 595 17.21 -23.14 43.13
N SER A 596 18.12 -22.55 42.33
CA SER A 596 17.68 -21.87 41.07
C SER A 596 18.46 -22.14 39.77
N GLY A 597 19.53 -22.93 39.79
CA GLY A 597 20.51 -22.98 38.69
C GLY A 597 20.15 -23.79 37.42
N GLY A 598 18.90 -23.81 36.97
CA GLY A 598 18.50 -24.60 35.78
C GLY A 598 17.62 -23.88 34.76
N VAL A 599 16.85 -22.87 35.18
CA VAL A 599 15.59 -22.51 34.50
C VAL A 599 15.59 -21.10 33.89
N GLU A 600 16.57 -20.28 34.22
CA GLU A 600 16.66 -18.89 33.76
C GLU A 600 16.58 -18.74 32.22
N PRO A 601 17.24 -19.58 31.40
CA PRO A 601 17.21 -19.42 29.95
C PRO A 601 15.84 -19.60 29.30
N LEU A 602 15.04 -20.56 29.78
CA LEU A 602 13.71 -20.82 29.21
C LEU A 602 12.74 -19.67 29.52
N VAL A 603 12.85 -19.08 30.72
CA VAL A 603 12.07 -17.90 31.10
C VAL A 603 12.49 -16.70 30.26
N THR A 604 13.79 -16.47 30.07
CA THR A 604 14.27 -15.38 29.20
C THR A 604 13.83 -15.54 27.74
N PHE A 605 13.76 -16.78 27.25
CA PHE A 605 13.24 -17.06 25.91
C PHE A 605 11.75 -16.74 25.81
N LEU A 606 10.93 -17.09 26.81
CA LEU A 606 9.50 -16.77 26.79
C LEU A 606 9.23 -15.27 26.91
N GLU A 607 10.06 -14.53 27.64
CA GLU A 607 10.01 -13.06 27.61
C GLU A 607 10.27 -12.53 26.19
N LEU A 608 11.23 -13.12 25.46
CA LEU A 608 11.48 -12.79 24.06
C LEU A 608 10.31 -13.16 23.15
N VAL A 609 9.64 -14.30 23.38
CA VAL A 609 8.40 -14.68 22.68
C VAL A 609 7.32 -13.62 22.89
N ASN A 610 7.14 -13.12 24.11
CA ASN A 610 6.19 -12.04 24.39
C ASN A 610 6.52 -10.74 23.63
N VAL A 611 7.80 -10.40 23.48
CA VAL A 611 8.21 -9.25 22.64
C VAL A 611 7.87 -9.51 21.16
N GLY A 612 8.07 -10.74 20.67
CA GLY A 612 7.68 -11.16 19.32
C GLY A 612 6.18 -10.98 19.07
N ASP A 613 5.35 -11.39 20.03
CA ASP A 613 3.89 -11.26 19.95
C ASP A 613 3.43 -9.79 19.96
N LEU A 614 4.07 -8.94 20.77
CA LEU A 614 3.82 -7.49 20.73
C LEU A 614 4.15 -6.86 19.36
N ILE A 615 5.24 -7.31 18.72
CA ILE A 615 5.60 -6.85 17.37
C ILE A 615 4.57 -7.35 16.34
N GLN A 616 4.09 -8.59 16.45
CA GLN A 616 3.01 -9.10 15.60
C GLN A 616 1.73 -8.29 15.75
N GLN A 617 1.30 -8.01 16.99
CA GLN A 617 0.13 -7.18 17.27
C GLN A 617 0.29 -5.76 16.71
N MET A 618 1.48 -5.17 16.82
CA MET A 618 1.80 -3.86 16.23
C MET A 618 1.63 -3.89 14.70
N VAL A 619 2.17 -4.91 14.03
CA VAL A 619 2.02 -5.10 12.58
C VAL A 619 0.55 -5.28 12.17
N ASP A 620 -0.23 -6.00 12.97
CA ASP A 620 -1.67 -6.18 12.75
C ASP A 620 -2.44 -4.86 12.80
N VAL A 621 -2.18 -4.06 13.83
CA VAL A 621 -2.79 -2.74 13.99
C VAL A 621 -2.35 -1.81 12.86
N PHE A 622 -1.07 -1.82 12.49
CA PHE A 622 -0.54 -1.04 11.38
C PHE A 622 -1.23 -1.40 10.05
N TYR A 623 -1.37 -2.70 9.73
CA TYR A 623 -2.07 -3.15 8.53
C TYR A 623 -3.53 -2.69 8.50
N ALA A 624 -4.23 -2.82 9.63
CA ALA A 624 -5.64 -2.42 9.72
C ALA A 624 -5.83 -0.91 9.61
N GLN A 625 -4.95 -0.11 10.22
CA GLN A 625 -5.09 1.35 10.25
C GLN A 625 -4.60 2.03 8.97
N GLU A 626 -3.48 1.57 8.40
CA GLU A 626 -2.79 2.28 7.32
C GLU A 626 -3.10 1.71 5.92
N LEU A 627 -3.38 0.40 5.79
CA LEU A 627 -3.76 -0.19 4.49
C LEU A 627 -5.28 -0.31 4.34
N VAL A 628 -5.96 -0.86 5.36
CA VAL A 628 -7.42 -1.08 5.29
C VAL A 628 -8.19 0.23 5.57
N GLY A 629 -7.77 1.01 6.57
CA GLY A 629 -8.42 2.26 6.95
C GLY A 629 -8.62 3.27 5.80
N PRO A 630 -7.59 3.58 4.99
CA PRO A 630 -7.71 4.49 3.85
C PRO A 630 -8.33 3.85 2.60
N GLY A 631 -8.71 2.57 2.65
CA GLY A 631 -9.25 1.82 1.52
C GLY A 631 -8.21 1.54 0.43
N LEU A 632 -6.94 1.37 0.80
CA LEU A 632 -5.88 0.95 -0.12
C LEU A 632 -5.98 -0.56 -0.40
N THR A 633 -6.37 -1.33 0.60
CA THR A 633 -6.53 -2.79 0.53
C THR A 633 -7.84 -3.22 1.19
N ASP A 634 -8.54 -4.16 0.57
CA ASP A 634 -9.72 -4.79 1.17
C ASP A 634 -9.32 -5.88 2.16
N ARG A 635 -9.96 -5.87 3.34
CA ARG A 635 -9.68 -6.85 4.41
C ARG A 635 -9.93 -8.30 3.97
N ASP A 636 -10.90 -8.50 3.09
CA ASP A 636 -11.36 -9.82 2.66
C ASP A 636 -10.75 -10.25 1.32
N ASP A 637 -9.81 -9.48 0.76
CA ASP A 637 -9.08 -9.85 -0.46
C ASP A 637 -7.99 -10.88 -0.14
N PHE A 638 -8.33 -12.16 -0.31
CA PHE A 638 -7.42 -13.28 -0.11
C PHE A 638 -6.25 -13.31 -1.12
N LEU A 639 -6.41 -12.69 -2.29
CA LEU A 639 -5.38 -12.69 -3.33
C LEU A 639 -4.34 -11.58 -3.12
N ASN A 640 -4.54 -10.70 -2.14
CA ASN A 640 -3.64 -9.61 -1.89
C ASN A 640 -2.25 -10.10 -1.43
N PRO A 641 -1.16 -9.69 -2.11
CA PRO A 641 0.19 -10.10 -1.75
C PRO A 641 0.59 -9.62 -0.33
N ALA A 642 0.12 -8.45 0.11
CA ALA A 642 0.37 -7.94 1.46
C ALA A 642 -0.28 -8.83 2.54
N GLY A 643 -1.52 -9.26 2.33
CA GLY A 643 -2.23 -10.18 3.22
C GLY A 643 -1.57 -11.55 3.31
N LYS A 644 -0.99 -12.03 2.20
CA LYS A 644 -0.24 -13.29 2.16
C LYS A 644 1.08 -13.19 2.92
N GLU A 645 1.86 -12.14 2.72
CA GLU A 645 3.14 -11.95 3.44
C GLU A 645 2.91 -11.72 4.93
N LYS A 646 1.81 -11.05 5.31
CA LYS A 646 1.39 -10.95 6.71
C LYS A 646 1.20 -12.33 7.36
N LYS A 647 0.44 -13.23 6.72
CA LYS A 647 0.24 -14.60 7.22
C LYS A 647 1.55 -15.40 7.27
N ARG A 648 2.42 -15.19 6.28
CA ARG A 648 3.75 -15.82 6.25
C ARG A 648 4.62 -15.35 7.41
N PHE A 649 4.54 -14.07 7.78
CA PHE A 649 5.23 -13.50 8.93
C PHE A 649 4.75 -14.11 10.26
N GLU A 650 3.43 -14.22 10.45
CA GLU A 650 2.82 -14.92 11.61
C GLU A 650 3.26 -16.38 11.68
N GLN A 651 3.17 -17.11 10.56
CA GLN A 651 3.63 -18.50 10.50
C GLN A 651 5.13 -18.64 10.84
N MET A 652 5.97 -17.72 10.36
CA MET A 652 7.41 -17.73 10.65
C MET A 652 7.68 -17.53 12.14
N LEU A 653 6.94 -16.64 12.80
CA LEU A 653 7.04 -16.43 14.25
C LEU A 653 6.67 -17.72 15.00
N ASP A 654 5.51 -18.31 14.68
CA ASP A 654 5.00 -19.53 15.31
C ASP A 654 5.99 -20.71 15.17
N GLU A 655 6.56 -20.90 13.97
CA GLU A 655 7.56 -21.95 13.72
C GLU A 655 8.81 -21.77 14.58
N ARG A 656 9.26 -20.53 14.80
CA ARG A 656 10.44 -20.23 15.61
C ARG A 656 10.18 -20.34 17.11
N VAL A 657 9.01 -19.92 17.57
CA VAL A 657 8.56 -20.13 18.96
C VAL A 657 8.50 -21.63 19.26
N ALA A 658 7.88 -22.42 18.37
CA ALA A 658 7.80 -23.87 18.51
C ALA A 658 9.19 -24.54 18.54
N ALA A 659 10.11 -24.09 17.67
CA ALA A 659 11.48 -24.60 17.65
C ALA A 659 12.23 -24.32 18.96
N GLY A 660 12.15 -23.10 19.49
CA GLY A 660 12.80 -22.74 20.75
C GLY A 660 12.20 -23.43 21.97
N MET A 661 10.87 -23.56 22.03
CA MET A 661 10.21 -24.34 23.07
C MET A 661 10.62 -25.82 23.02
N SER A 662 10.62 -26.43 21.84
CA SER A 662 11.07 -27.82 21.70
C SER A 662 12.51 -28.00 22.16
N LYS A 663 13.40 -27.07 21.81
CA LYS A 663 14.80 -27.16 22.22
C LYS A 663 14.97 -26.98 23.72
N GLY A 664 14.20 -26.09 24.34
CA GLY A 664 14.15 -25.94 25.80
C GLY A 664 13.67 -27.20 26.51
N ILE A 665 12.66 -27.89 25.96
CA ILE A 665 12.21 -29.20 26.48
C ILE A 665 13.31 -30.26 26.33
N ASP A 666 14.03 -30.30 25.20
CA ASP A 666 15.11 -31.26 25.00
C ASP A 666 16.18 -31.14 26.08
N VAL A 667 16.59 -29.91 26.43
CA VAL A 667 17.58 -29.68 27.49
C VAL A 667 17.06 -30.14 28.86
N LEU A 668 15.78 -29.90 29.15
CA LEU A 668 15.14 -30.42 30.37
C LEU A 668 15.14 -31.96 30.41
N MET A 669 14.81 -32.60 29.29
CA MET A 669 14.74 -34.06 29.20
C MET A 669 16.13 -34.71 29.24
N ASP A 670 17.15 -34.08 28.67
CA ASP A 670 18.55 -34.51 28.79
C ASP A 670 19.02 -34.48 30.24
N GLU A 671 18.56 -33.51 31.04
CA GLU A 671 18.84 -33.44 32.47
C GLU A 671 18.10 -34.52 33.25
N VAL A 672 16.83 -34.80 32.91
CA VAL A 672 16.07 -35.93 33.48
C VAL A 672 16.77 -37.27 33.18
N GLU A 673 17.21 -37.49 31.93
CA GLU A 673 17.96 -38.70 31.56
C GLU A 673 19.26 -38.84 32.34
N TYR A 674 19.97 -37.73 32.57
CA TYR A 674 21.22 -37.71 33.34
C TYR A 674 21.00 -37.99 34.82
N LEU A 675 19.97 -37.39 35.43
CA LEU A 675 19.58 -37.66 36.80
C LEU A 675 19.29 -39.16 36.97
N CYS A 676 18.42 -39.70 36.11
CA CYS A 676 18.11 -41.12 36.07
C CYS A 676 19.33 -42.03 35.88
N ALA A 677 20.36 -41.59 35.14
CA ALA A 677 21.57 -42.37 34.92
C ALA A 677 22.58 -42.29 36.08
N THR A 678 22.56 -41.21 36.85
CA THR A 678 23.59 -40.91 37.86
C THR A 678 23.14 -41.23 39.28
N THR A 679 21.87 -40.97 39.60
CA THR A 679 21.34 -41.11 40.96
C THR A 679 20.67 -42.46 41.21
N GLN A 680 20.14 -43.12 40.18
CA GLN A 680 19.51 -44.44 40.31
C GLN A 680 20.55 -45.54 40.20
N ALA A 681 20.77 -46.27 41.29
CA ALA A 681 21.66 -47.41 41.30
C ALA A 681 20.96 -48.67 40.74
N ALA A 682 21.72 -49.55 40.11
CA ALA A 682 21.18 -50.83 39.61
C ALA A 682 20.63 -51.73 40.75
N THR A 683 21.08 -51.50 41.99
CA THR A 683 20.62 -52.17 43.20
C THR A 683 19.22 -51.76 43.64
N ASP A 684 18.71 -50.61 43.17
CA ASP A 684 17.41 -50.08 43.59
C ASP A 684 16.26 -50.93 43.03
N PHE A 685 16.36 -51.34 41.77
CA PHE A 685 15.36 -52.22 41.13
C PHE A 685 15.75 -53.71 41.13
N ASN A 686 16.93 -54.05 41.63
CA ASN A 686 17.37 -55.44 41.81
C ASN A 686 18.04 -55.62 43.18
N PRO A 687 17.28 -55.53 44.29
CA PRO A 687 17.81 -55.78 45.62
C PRO A 687 18.31 -57.23 45.73
N GLY A 688 19.55 -57.42 46.19
CA GLY A 688 20.15 -58.73 46.44
C GLY A 688 21.29 -59.16 45.50
N VAL A 689 21.64 -58.37 44.48
CA VAL A 689 22.78 -58.66 43.58
C VAL A 689 24.13 -58.63 44.29
N ASP A 690 24.27 -57.80 45.33
CA ASP A 690 25.53 -57.61 46.07
C ASP A 690 25.72 -58.56 47.27
N GLY A 691 24.86 -59.58 47.41
CA GLY A 691 24.97 -60.58 48.49
C GLY A 691 24.57 -60.09 49.89
N SER A 692 24.08 -58.86 50.02
CA SER A 692 23.47 -58.36 51.26
C SER A 692 22.10 -59.01 51.47
N THR A 693 21.99 -59.85 52.51
CA THR A 693 20.72 -60.42 52.97
C THR A 693 19.69 -59.33 53.21
N GLY A 694 18.51 -59.50 52.62
CA GLY A 694 17.41 -58.54 52.57
C GLY A 694 17.21 -57.75 53.85
N GLY A 695 17.69 -56.51 53.85
CA GLY A 695 17.21 -55.47 54.73
C GLY A 695 15.80 -55.06 54.33
N ILE A 696 15.05 -54.51 55.29
CA ILE A 696 13.70 -53.98 55.10
C ILE A 696 13.69 -53.08 53.85
N VAL A 697 12.98 -53.51 52.80
CA VAL A 697 12.75 -52.70 51.60
C VAL A 697 11.88 -51.53 52.05
N ASP A 698 12.43 -50.32 52.03
CA ASP A 698 11.67 -49.11 52.36
C ASP A 698 10.55 -48.94 51.33
N ILE A 699 9.30 -49.11 51.74
CA ILE A 699 8.14 -49.08 50.84
C ILE A 699 7.84 -47.62 50.51
N GLY A 700 8.49 -47.10 49.47
CA GLY A 700 8.33 -45.72 49.02
C GLY A 700 8.97 -45.47 47.66
N PRO A 701 8.64 -44.35 47.00
CA PRO A 701 9.29 -43.99 45.74
C PRO A 701 10.77 -43.65 45.98
N THR A 702 11.60 -44.02 45.03
CA THR A 702 13.05 -43.83 45.05
C THR A 702 13.41 -42.35 45.11
N LYS A 703 14.61 -42.07 45.60
CA LYS A 703 15.10 -40.70 45.73
C LYS A 703 15.20 -40.04 44.35
N THR A 704 15.68 -40.79 43.36
CA THR A 704 15.71 -40.36 41.95
C THR A 704 14.33 -39.98 41.42
N ALA A 705 13.30 -40.77 41.68
CA ALA A 705 11.95 -40.46 41.19
C ALA A 705 11.40 -39.15 41.78
N LYS A 706 11.67 -38.88 43.06
CA LYS A 706 11.33 -37.61 43.71
C LYS A 706 12.10 -36.44 43.11
N ASP A 707 13.40 -36.61 42.88
CA ASP A 707 14.26 -35.59 42.31
C ASP A 707 13.87 -35.27 40.85
N VAL A 708 13.48 -36.28 40.04
CA VAL A 708 12.94 -36.07 38.67
C VAL A 708 11.66 -35.24 38.72
N VAL A 709 10.70 -35.61 39.57
CA VAL A 709 9.42 -34.89 39.68
C VAL A 709 9.67 -33.46 40.14
N GLN A 710 10.51 -33.25 41.15
CA GLN A 710 10.85 -31.92 41.65
C GLN A 710 11.50 -31.06 40.56
N LEU A 711 12.39 -31.62 39.74
CA LEU A 711 13.00 -30.92 38.62
C LEU A 711 11.93 -30.48 37.61
N VAL A 712 11.13 -31.40 37.09
CA VAL A 712 10.11 -31.06 36.07
C VAL A 712 9.03 -30.15 36.65
N GLU A 713 8.63 -30.33 37.91
CA GLU A 713 7.69 -29.46 38.62
C GLU A 713 8.24 -28.04 38.77
N SER A 714 9.51 -27.88 39.15
CA SER A 714 10.13 -26.55 39.27
C SER A 714 10.17 -25.81 37.93
N HIS A 715 10.50 -26.51 36.83
CA HIS A 715 10.55 -25.94 35.49
C HIS A 715 9.14 -25.60 34.97
N THR A 716 8.14 -26.45 35.21
CA THR A 716 6.75 -26.20 34.78
C THR A 716 6.07 -25.10 35.59
N ALA A 717 6.30 -25.05 36.91
CA ALA A 717 5.76 -24.01 37.79
C ALA A 717 6.27 -22.62 37.43
N MET A 718 7.53 -22.49 37.00
CA MET A 718 8.13 -21.20 36.65
C MET A 718 7.53 -20.55 35.39
N LEU A 719 6.91 -21.35 34.52
CA LEU A 719 6.24 -20.88 33.31
C LEU A 719 4.79 -20.47 33.58
N THR A 720 4.25 -20.88 34.73
CA THR A 720 2.89 -20.56 35.14
C THR A 720 2.81 -19.09 35.54
N GLY A 721 2.23 -18.26 34.66
CA GLY A 721 2.03 -16.82 34.90
C GLY A 721 2.76 -15.90 33.91
N SER A 722 3.74 -16.42 33.17
CA SER A 722 4.53 -15.64 32.19
C SER A 722 4.12 -15.85 30.73
N THR A 723 3.18 -16.77 30.48
CA THR A 723 2.83 -17.27 29.15
C THR A 723 1.32 -17.43 28.99
N GLU A 724 0.82 -17.36 27.75
CA GLU A 724 -0.57 -17.65 27.42
C GLU A 724 -0.94 -19.11 27.76
N LYS A 725 -2.19 -19.32 28.19
CA LYS A 725 -2.70 -20.63 28.60
C LYS A 725 -2.62 -21.69 27.49
N THR A 726 -2.90 -21.31 26.25
CA THR A 726 -2.91 -22.21 25.09
C THR A 726 -1.51 -22.77 24.81
N MET A 727 -0.49 -21.91 24.79
CA MET A 727 0.92 -22.28 24.64
C MET A 727 1.40 -23.15 25.81
N LEU A 728 0.97 -22.83 27.03
CA LEU A 728 1.30 -23.58 28.24
C LEU A 728 0.65 -24.99 28.26
N ASP A 729 -0.56 -25.13 27.74
CA ASP A 729 -1.23 -26.44 27.58
C ASP A 729 -0.45 -27.34 26.58
N VAL A 730 -0.03 -26.78 25.43
CA VAL A 730 0.81 -27.50 24.45
C VAL A 730 2.15 -27.89 25.06
N PHE A 731 2.78 -26.98 25.82
CA PHE A 731 4.04 -27.24 26.50
C PHE A 731 3.92 -28.38 27.52
N TYR A 732 2.89 -28.38 28.38
CA TYR A 732 2.67 -29.46 29.35
C TYR A 732 2.39 -30.80 28.70
N GLN A 733 1.63 -30.80 27.60
CA GLN A 733 1.40 -32.02 26.84
C GLN A 733 2.72 -32.58 26.28
N GLU A 734 3.56 -31.75 25.67
CA GLU A 734 4.82 -32.18 25.08
C GLU A 734 5.82 -32.65 26.15
N VAL A 735 5.98 -31.90 27.25
CA VAL A 735 6.82 -32.27 28.39
C VAL A 735 6.40 -33.63 28.94
N GLY A 736 5.09 -33.87 29.10
CA GLY A 736 4.59 -35.14 29.61
C GLY A 736 4.84 -36.33 28.67
N LEU A 737 4.72 -36.13 27.35
CA LEU A 737 5.04 -37.16 26.35
C LEU A 737 6.54 -37.48 26.32
N ARG A 738 7.41 -36.47 26.37
CA ARG A 738 8.87 -36.70 26.41
C ARG A 738 9.33 -37.31 27.73
N LEU A 739 8.73 -36.91 28.85
CA LEU A 739 8.97 -37.53 30.14
C LEU A 739 8.59 -39.02 30.13
N PHE A 740 7.43 -39.36 29.55
CA PHE A 740 7.04 -40.76 29.34
C PHE A 740 8.09 -41.54 28.54
N GLY A 741 8.58 -40.97 27.44
CA GLY A 741 9.65 -41.56 26.63
C GLY A 741 10.97 -41.76 27.41
N ALA A 742 11.40 -40.74 28.16
CA ALA A 742 12.60 -40.78 28.98
C ALA A 742 12.50 -41.85 30.08
N ILE A 743 11.35 -41.95 30.76
CA ILE A 743 11.09 -42.99 31.75
C ILE A 743 11.11 -44.38 31.11
N CYS A 744 10.43 -44.57 29.97
CA CYS A 744 10.44 -45.85 29.25
C CYS A 744 11.87 -46.28 28.89
N LYS A 745 12.69 -45.35 28.40
CA LYS A 745 14.11 -45.58 28.09
C LYS A 745 14.92 -45.94 29.34
N HIS A 746 14.67 -45.27 30.46
CA HIS A 746 15.31 -45.58 31.73
C HIS A 746 14.94 -46.97 32.23
N VAL A 747 13.65 -47.32 32.27
CA VAL A 747 13.16 -48.64 32.69
C VAL A 747 13.77 -49.74 31.82
N LYS A 748 13.84 -49.54 30.49
CA LYS A 748 14.50 -50.49 29.60
C LYS A 748 15.97 -50.70 29.99
N ARG A 749 16.70 -49.67 30.43
CA ARG A 749 18.14 -49.82 30.79
C ARG A 749 18.38 -50.61 32.09
N GLN A 750 17.37 -50.75 32.96
CA GLN A 750 17.53 -51.37 34.27
C GLN A 750 17.24 -52.88 34.23
N ARG A 751 17.79 -53.62 35.19
CA ARG A 751 17.41 -55.02 35.47
C ARG A 751 16.50 -55.01 36.68
N ILE A 752 15.33 -55.64 36.58
CA ILE A 752 14.26 -55.51 37.58
C ILE A 752 13.93 -56.89 38.17
N SER A 753 14.06 -57.05 39.49
CA SER A 753 13.62 -58.24 40.22
C SER A 753 12.18 -58.10 40.72
N VAL A 754 11.59 -59.19 41.22
CA VAL A 754 10.22 -59.19 41.78
C VAL A 754 10.13 -58.26 43.00
N ASP A 755 11.13 -58.29 43.87
CA ASP A 755 11.19 -57.41 45.05
C ASP A 755 11.41 -55.94 44.65
N GLY A 756 12.25 -55.68 43.64
CA GLY A 756 12.46 -54.33 43.10
C GLY A 756 11.29 -53.79 42.26
N ALA A 757 10.40 -54.65 41.78
CA ALA A 757 9.19 -54.25 41.05
C ALA A 757 8.25 -53.39 41.91
N ILE A 758 8.22 -53.63 43.24
CA ILE A 758 7.40 -52.87 44.18
C ILE A 758 7.82 -51.40 44.21
N LEU A 759 9.15 -51.14 44.21
CA LEU A 759 9.72 -49.79 44.15
C LEU A 759 9.45 -49.13 42.80
N LEU A 760 9.62 -49.86 41.69
CA LEU A 760 9.30 -49.36 40.35
C LEU A 760 7.83 -48.96 40.19
N ILE A 761 6.91 -49.74 40.75
CA ILE A 761 5.46 -49.42 40.75
C ILE A 761 5.22 -48.13 41.56
N SER A 762 5.92 -47.97 42.69
CA SER A 762 5.86 -46.76 43.52
C SER A 762 6.32 -45.52 42.74
N ASP A 763 7.44 -45.62 42.02
CA ASP A 763 7.97 -44.54 41.16
C ASP A 763 7.00 -44.17 40.03
N ILE A 764 6.45 -45.17 39.34
CA ILE A 764 5.49 -44.94 38.25
C ILE A 764 4.19 -44.33 38.77
N ASN A 765 3.73 -44.71 39.98
CA ASN A 765 2.58 -44.08 40.61
C ASN A 765 2.86 -42.61 40.97
N LEU A 766 4.09 -42.29 41.41
CA LEU A 766 4.50 -40.91 41.65
C LEU A 766 4.46 -40.10 40.36
N TYR A 767 5.05 -40.61 39.27
CA TYR A 767 5.01 -39.96 37.95
C TYR A 767 3.58 -39.78 37.43
N ALA A 768 2.72 -40.80 37.55
CA ALA A 768 1.32 -40.70 37.14
C ALA A 768 0.53 -39.66 37.94
N THR A 769 0.84 -39.51 39.23
CA THR A 769 0.22 -38.51 40.12
C THR A 769 0.65 -37.11 39.73
N PHE A 770 1.93 -36.90 39.44
CA PHE A 770 2.45 -35.64 38.92
C PHE A 770 1.81 -35.27 37.58
N ILE A 771 1.75 -36.18 36.61
CA ILE A 771 1.12 -35.89 35.30
C ILE A 771 -0.38 -35.59 35.43
N SER A 772 -1.06 -36.23 36.39
CA SER A 772 -2.45 -35.91 36.70
C SER A 772 -2.61 -34.49 37.27
N SER A 773 -1.61 -33.96 37.97
CA SER A 773 -1.62 -32.59 38.51
C SER A 773 -1.53 -31.52 37.41
N LEU A 774 -0.88 -31.84 36.28
CA LEU A 774 -0.79 -30.97 35.09
C LEU A 774 -2.13 -30.84 34.33
N LYS A 775 -3.15 -31.66 34.68
CA LYS A 775 -4.52 -31.63 34.13
C LYS A 775 -4.63 -31.84 32.61
N GLN A 776 -3.65 -32.48 31.98
CA GLN A 776 -3.67 -32.78 30.54
C GLN A 776 -4.32 -34.13 30.25
N LYS A 777 -5.56 -34.12 29.75
CA LYS A 777 -6.33 -35.34 29.43
C LYS A 777 -5.63 -36.31 28.46
N PRO A 778 -4.93 -35.86 27.40
CA PRO A 778 -4.27 -36.76 26.45
C PRO A 778 -3.16 -37.61 27.06
N LEU A 779 -2.56 -37.20 28.19
CA LEU A 779 -1.45 -37.91 28.83
C LEU A 779 -1.89 -39.05 29.74
N VAL A 780 -3.12 -39.01 30.25
CA VAL A 780 -3.62 -39.99 31.24
C VAL A 780 -3.52 -41.44 30.74
N PRO A 781 -3.88 -41.77 29.48
CA PRO A 781 -3.73 -43.12 28.96
C PRO A 781 -2.28 -43.62 28.97
N TYR A 782 -1.29 -42.78 28.66
CA TYR A 782 0.13 -43.15 28.61
C TYR A 782 0.66 -43.60 29.97
N PHE A 783 0.41 -42.82 31.01
CA PHE A 783 0.84 -43.16 32.37
C PHE A 783 -0.02 -44.25 33.00
N THR A 784 -1.26 -44.45 32.54
CA THR A 784 -2.08 -45.62 32.91
C THR A 784 -1.52 -46.90 32.29
N ALA A 785 -1.16 -46.88 31.01
CA ALA A 785 -0.52 -48.01 30.34
C ALA A 785 0.83 -48.34 30.97
N LEU A 786 1.63 -47.34 31.36
CA LEU A 786 2.90 -47.53 32.07
C LEU A 786 2.70 -48.18 33.45
N ARG A 787 1.62 -47.84 34.17
CA ARG A 787 1.23 -48.49 35.44
C ARG A 787 0.79 -49.94 35.25
N GLU A 788 0.11 -50.26 34.16
CA GLU A 788 -0.23 -51.64 33.83
C GLU A 788 1.00 -52.43 33.37
N LEU A 789 1.91 -51.78 32.64
CA LEU A 789 3.19 -52.35 32.20
C LEU A 789 4.09 -52.70 33.39
N SER A 790 4.16 -51.88 34.43
CA SER A 790 5.02 -52.18 35.59
C SER A 790 4.59 -53.42 36.37
N GLN A 791 3.31 -53.81 36.27
CA GLN A 791 2.79 -55.04 36.90
C GLN A 791 3.39 -56.31 36.29
N ILE A 792 3.95 -56.26 35.06
CA ILE A 792 4.61 -57.42 34.46
C ILE A 792 5.80 -57.89 35.28
N TYR A 793 6.44 -57.01 36.06
CA TYR A 793 7.61 -57.35 36.89
C TYR A 793 7.24 -57.97 38.25
N LEU A 794 5.97 -57.84 38.68
CA LEU A 794 5.48 -58.39 39.95
C LEU A 794 5.14 -59.88 39.87
N VAL A 795 4.88 -60.40 38.66
CA VAL A 795 4.57 -61.82 38.46
C VAL A 795 5.80 -62.65 38.82
N ASP A 796 5.75 -63.39 39.93
CA ASP A 796 6.87 -64.21 40.37
C ASP A 796 6.98 -65.51 39.58
N CYS A 797 7.96 -65.57 38.69
CA CYS A 797 8.30 -66.76 37.91
C CYS A 797 9.60 -67.41 38.40
N THR A 798 10.13 -66.98 39.55
CA THR A 798 11.40 -67.49 40.07
C THR A 798 11.29 -68.98 40.40
N PRO A 799 12.28 -69.81 40.03
CA PRO A 799 12.23 -71.24 40.26
C PRO A 799 12.50 -71.55 41.74
N SER A 800 11.45 -71.70 42.54
CA SER A 800 11.56 -72.24 43.90
C SER A 800 11.73 -73.76 43.87
N PRO A 801 12.63 -74.36 44.68
CA PRO A 801 12.78 -75.81 44.77
C PRO A 801 11.53 -76.55 45.26
N ARG A 802 10.50 -75.83 45.72
CA ARG A 802 9.19 -76.37 46.13
C ARG A 802 8.14 -76.37 45.00
N ASP A 803 8.39 -75.69 43.88
CA ASP A 803 7.38 -75.49 42.83
C ASP A 803 7.39 -76.61 41.78
N SER A 804 6.21 -77.17 41.50
CA SER A 804 6.05 -78.19 40.46
C SER A 804 6.25 -77.58 39.06
N LYS A 805 6.77 -78.38 38.11
CA LYS A 805 6.93 -77.98 36.69
C LYS A 805 5.62 -77.47 36.07
N LYS A 806 4.47 -78.00 36.51
CA LYS A 806 3.13 -77.58 36.07
C LYS A 806 2.78 -76.16 36.55
N GLN A 807 3.13 -75.80 37.78
CA GLN A 807 2.89 -74.46 38.33
C GLN A 807 3.78 -73.40 37.66
N ARG A 808 5.04 -73.71 37.37
CA ARG A 808 5.95 -72.81 36.64
C ARG A 808 5.46 -72.52 35.21
N ASN A 809 5.01 -73.56 34.50
CA ASN A 809 4.44 -73.40 33.16
C ASN A 809 3.11 -72.61 33.18
N ALA A 810 2.31 -72.74 34.25
CA ALA A 810 1.09 -71.96 34.42
C ALA A 810 1.39 -70.46 34.61
N ARG A 811 2.33 -70.11 35.50
CA ARG A 811 2.74 -68.71 35.74
C ARG A 811 3.41 -68.07 34.51
N SER A 812 4.23 -68.83 33.78
CA SER A 812 4.85 -68.36 32.52
C SER A 812 3.81 -68.14 31.42
N LYS A 813 2.74 -68.96 31.40
CA LYS A 813 1.60 -68.78 30.50
C LYS A 813 0.75 -67.58 30.89
N GLU A 814 0.55 -67.31 32.18
CA GLU A 814 -0.10 -66.08 32.67
C GLU A 814 0.68 -64.83 32.25
N LEU A 815 2.01 -64.85 32.39
CA LEU A 815 2.86 -63.76 31.89
C LEU A 815 2.72 -63.56 30.37
N ALA A 816 2.70 -64.65 29.59
CA ALA A 816 2.47 -64.56 28.14
C ALA A 816 1.08 -64.00 27.78
N THR A 817 0.04 -64.34 28.54
CA THR A 817 -1.31 -63.77 28.32
C THR A 817 -1.37 -62.27 28.66
N ILE A 818 -0.64 -61.83 29.68
CA ILE A 818 -0.56 -60.42 30.05
C ILE A 818 0.18 -59.61 28.97
N ILE A 819 1.27 -60.16 28.40
CA ILE A 819 2.03 -59.52 27.32
C ILE A 819 1.20 -59.43 26.03
N ALA A 820 0.36 -60.43 25.74
CA ALA A 820 -0.48 -60.47 24.55
C ALA A 820 -1.74 -59.57 24.63
N ASP A 821 -2.08 -59.06 25.81
CA ASP A 821 -3.29 -58.26 26.04
C ASP A 821 -3.08 -56.78 25.69
N ASN A 822 -3.35 -56.43 24.43
CA ASN A 822 -3.19 -55.07 23.92
C ASN A 822 -4.22 -54.07 24.51
N ASP A 823 -5.44 -54.55 24.84
CA ASP A 823 -6.50 -53.71 25.41
C ASP A 823 -6.13 -53.19 26.81
N ARG A 824 -5.37 -54.00 27.56
CA ARG A 824 -4.82 -53.62 28.86
C ARG A 824 -3.90 -52.39 28.79
N TYR A 825 -3.13 -52.26 27.71
CA TYR A 825 -2.19 -51.15 27.50
C TYR A 825 -2.79 -49.97 26.72
N LYS A 826 -4.13 -49.93 26.56
CA LYS A 826 -4.86 -48.84 25.88
C LYS A 826 -4.40 -48.58 24.43
N GLY A 827 -3.81 -49.57 23.77
CA GLY A 827 -3.26 -49.43 22.42
C GLY A 827 -1.97 -48.61 22.33
N ILE A 828 -1.33 -48.29 23.46
CA ILE A 828 -0.11 -47.47 23.51
C ILE A 828 1.14 -48.33 23.33
N PHE A 829 1.14 -49.54 23.89
CA PHE A 829 2.21 -50.52 23.70
C PHE A 829 1.73 -51.70 22.88
N GLY A 830 2.48 -52.05 21.85
CA GLY A 830 2.29 -53.32 21.13
C GLY A 830 2.84 -54.51 21.93
N ALA A 831 2.37 -55.73 21.64
CA ALA A 831 2.83 -56.94 22.33
C ALA A 831 4.37 -57.14 22.24
N GLU A 832 4.97 -56.78 21.10
CA GLU A 832 6.43 -56.81 20.89
C GLU A 832 7.16 -55.77 21.76
N GLU A 833 6.60 -54.57 21.93
CA GLU A 833 7.20 -53.55 22.80
C GLU A 833 7.13 -53.96 24.27
N VAL A 834 5.99 -54.53 24.70
CA VAL A 834 5.82 -55.08 26.05
C VAL A 834 6.80 -56.22 26.30
N LEU A 835 7.08 -57.05 25.28
CA LEU A 835 8.10 -58.09 25.34
C LEU A 835 9.49 -57.50 25.60
N GLU A 836 9.88 -56.42 24.92
CA GLU A 836 11.18 -55.74 25.17
C GLU A 836 11.35 -55.27 26.62
N PHE A 837 10.24 -54.88 27.28
CA PHE A 837 10.25 -54.58 28.71
C PHE A 837 10.35 -55.86 29.54
N ALA A 838 9.59 -56.91 29.20
CA ALA A 838 9.68 -58.20 29.89
C ALA A 838 11.09 -58.82 29.84
N GLU A 839 11.86 -58.59 28.76
CA GLU A 839 13.26 -59.01 28.64
C GLU A 839 14.18 -58.43 29.73
N ARG A 840 13.76 -57.35 30.39
CA ARG A 840 14.53 -56.68 31.46
C ARG A 840 14.34 -57.29 32.84
N ARG A 841 13.43 -58.25 32.99
CA ARG A 841 13.26 -59.02 34.21
C ARG A 841 14.55 -59.75 34.61
N ALA A 842 14.86 -59.78 35.90
CA ALA A 842 16.04 -60.45 36.44
C ALA A 842 16.02 -61.99 36.19
N ASP A 843 14.84 -62.59 36.16
CA ASP A 843 14.62 -64.02 35.92
C ASP A 843 14.37 -64.37 34.44
N TRP A 844 14.44 -63.40 33.52
CA TRP A 844 14.01 -63.58 32.12
C TRP A 844 14.61 -64.81 31.44
N TYR A 845 15.91 -65.05 31.58
CA TYR A 845 16.59 -66.20 30.96
C TYR A 845 16.01 -67.57 31.39
N ALA A 846 15.40 -67.65 32.59
CA ALA A 846 14.78 -68.86 33.09
C ALA A 846 13.37 -69.08 32.54
N VAL A 847 12.65 -68.00 32.19
CA VAL A 847 11.22 -68.02 31.82
C VAL A 847 11.02 -67.81 30.31
N ARG A 848 12.04 -67.30 29.60
CA ARG A 848 12.02 -66.94 28.19
C ARG A 848 11.39 -68.01 27.28
N ALA A 849 11.87 -69.24 27.37
CA ALA A 849 11.41 -70.33 26.50
C ALA A 849 9.93 -70.69 26.72
N ASP A 850 9.44 -70.60 27.96
CA ASP A 850 8.06 -70.92 28.30
C ASP A 850 7.11 -69.76 27.94
N VAL A 851 7.58 -68.51 28.03
CA VAL A 851 6.83 -67.30 27.64
C VAL A 851 6.73 -67.17 26.12
N GLU A 852 7.85 -67.30 25.39
CA GLU A 852 7.88 -67.27 23.91
C GLU A 852 7.01 -68.40 23.33
N LYS A 853 7.00 -69.57 23.97
CA LYS A 853 6.10 -70.68 23.61
C LYS A 853 4.63 -70.35 23.83
N GLY A 854 4.31 -69.61 24.89
CA GLY A 854 2.96 -69.14 25.19
C GLY A 854 2.49 -68.03 24.24
N LEU A 855 3.41 -67.17 23.78
CA LEU A 855 3.13 -66.00 22.94
C LEU A 855 3.02 -66.37 21.45
N TYR A 856 3.98 -67.15 20.93
CA TYR A 856 4.06 -67.52 19.51
C TYR A 856 3.55 -68.92 19.19
N GLY A 857 3.15 -69.70 20.20
CA GLY A 857 2.63 -71.05 20.00
C GLY A 857 3.65 -72.04 19.43
N MET A 858 4.96 -71.80 19.58
CA MET A 858 6.03 -72.72 19.15
C MET A 858 6.07 -73.97 20.04
N GLY A 859 5.10 -74.84 19.81
CA GLY A 859 4.89 -76.11 20.48
C GLY A 859 3.97 -77.06 19.71
N CYS A 860 3.67 -76.78 18.43
CA CYS A 860 3.13 -77.78 17.52
C CYS A 860 4.25 -78.73 17.09
N VAL A 861 4.53 -79.74 17.92
CA VAL A 861 5.10 -80.98 17.39
C VAL A 861 3.99 -81.60 16.56
N VAL A 862 4.21 -81.70 15.25
CA VAL A 862 3.37 -82.50 14.34
C VAL A 862 3.28 -83.90 14.95
N MET A 863 2.07 -84.33 15.33
CA MET A 863 1.78 -85.74 15.62
C MET A 863 1.67 -86.52 14.33
#